data_AF-A0A8C5DUU8-F1
#
_entry.id   AF-A0A8C5DUU8-F1
#
_cell.length_a   1.000
_cell.length_b   1.000
_cell.length_c   1.000
_cell.angle_alpha   90.00
_cell.angle_beta   90.00
_cell.angle_gamma   90.00
#
_symmetry.space_group_name_H-M   'P 1'
#
loop_
_entity.id
_entity.type
_entity.pdbx_description
1 polymer ?
#
loop_
_entity_poly.entity_id
_entity_poly.type
_entity_poly.pdbx_seq_one_letter_code
_entity_poly.pdbx_strand_id
1 'polypeptide(L)'
;YDDSWSTMYLIRFLLVLVLVLVPLGSSDPVLEPYDLLFDVAVEAYSRADWLSVVLHMEKALRNKALIRTVKADCRLRCSNQSSFSQPVAGVGAVGVPIPGSGSVQDLGFFQKVLHRADCVKSCENHKLGEPSFHRGTEEVDLEFKKRTPYNYLQVAYFKINKLDKAVAAANTFYQANPDHMEMKQNLDYYRMMAGVQEEDFKDLEAREHMADFLLGKSYYSDASFGLAARHFEEALVEYFNADKECRALCEGAYDYDGYNYMEYHADLFQSITDHYLQVLNCKQRCSVELASSAGKDTPFEDFLPSHFNYLQFSYYNSEKYEQAIQCAKTFLLFHPEEQVMTQNLNYYSVVLGEDKAATIAPRQEVKQYIQQSLLEKELLYFGYEAFGITFVDPDTWTPEDVMPKKLREKQKADRETAARITEEIGNLMKEIETLVEEKKKDSTDVVKMVKPLEGGAVLYNDIVVTMTSRQLNGSQRVLLDGVINDDQCRELQRLSNAAAGKGDGYRGGVSPHSPSETFQGVTVLKAVKLGQEGAVPLQSSRLFFDVSEKVRKVLESYFLLDTSLYFSYSHLVCRSAIDEKQDQCSDLSHPVHVDNCLLVSELNECIKEPPAYTHRDYSAILYLNDDFEGGELIFTELDARTVTAEVRPRCGRVLGFGSGKENPHGVKAVTQGQRCAVALWFTLDPLHQEKVGSYICSSNHPSIHPFIHPFIHPHALYDSAPPTGCYRLLPWCCVLVMDHLSLYMFCSVGEDPG
;
A
#
# COMPACT_ATOMS: atom_id res chain seq x y z
N TYR A 1 26.00 73.40 -27.78
CA TYR A 1 25.35 72.63 -26.70
C TYR A 1 24.36 71.61 -27.30
N ASP A 2 24.72 70.97 -28.42
CA ASP A 2 23.80 70.14 -29.22
C ASP A 2 24.37 68.77 -29.64
N ASP A 3 25.53 68.35 -29.12
CA ASP A 3 26.11 67.03 -29.46
C ASP A 3 26.08 66.01 -28.30
N SER A 4 25.50 66.37 -27.15
CA SER A 4 25.42 65.48 -25.98
C SER A 4 24.10 64.69 -25.88
N TRP A 5 23.10 65.02 -26.70
CA TRP A 5 21.78 64.38 -26.61
C TRP A 5 21.68 63.12 -27.47
N SER A 6 22.31 63.11 -28.66
CA SER A 6 22.24 61.97 -29.58
C SER A 6 22.98 60.72 -29.07
N THR A 7 24.06 60.89 -28.31
CA THR A 7 24.83 59.78 -27.72
C THR A 7 24.10 59.13 -26.54
N MET A 8 23.37 59.90 -25.73
CA MET A 8 22.54 59.35 -24.64
C MET A 8 21.33 58.55 -25.15
N TYR A 9 20.73 58.94 -26.27
CA TYR A 9 19.62 58.17 -26.86
C TYR A 9 20.09 56.86 -27.49
N LEU A 10 21.25 56.82 -28.16
CA LEU A 10 21.82 55.57 -28.70
C LEU A 10 22.23 54.59 -27.59
N ILE A 11 22.81 55.07 -26.49
CA ILE A 11 23.18 54.22 -25.35
C ILE A 11 21.94 53.66 -24.65
N ARG A 12 20.87 54.46 -24.50
CA ARG A 12 19.58 53.97 -23.98
C ARG A 12 18.92 52.97 -24.91
N PHE A 13 18.98 53.16 -26.22
CA PHE A 13 18.41 52.22 -27.19
C PHE A 13 19.18 50.91 -27.22
N LEU A 14 20.52 50.94 -27.12
CA LEU A 14 21.37 49.75 -27.03
C LEU A 14 21.18 49.01 -25.69
N LEU A 15 21.01 49.71 -24.56
CA LEU A 15 20.69 49.08 -23.27
C LEU A 15 19.31 48.42 -23.27
N VAL A 16 18.30 49.02 -23.93
CA VAL A 16 16.98 48.42 -24.09
C VAL A 16 17.02 47.22 -25.05
N LEU A 17 17.83 47.26 -26.12
CA LEU A 17 17.97 46.12 -27.04
C LEU A 17 18.76 44.95 -26.41
N VAL A 18 19.74 45.23 -25.56
CA VAL A 18 20.48 44.20 -24.81
C VAL A 18 19.59 43.58 -23.74
N LEU A 19 18.72 44.34 -23.07
CA LEU A 19 17.73 43.80 -22.11
C LEU A 19 16.62 42.97 -22.77
N VAL A 20 16.36 43.14 -24.07
CA VAL A 20 15.37 42.35 -24.83
C VAL A 20 15.98 41.08 -25.45
N LEU A 21 17.32 40.96 -25.47
CA LEU A 21 18.05 39.81 -26.04
C LEU A 21 18.85 38.99 -25.01
N VAL A 22 18.79 39.31 -23.71
CA VAL A 22 19.14 38.32 -22.69
C VAL A 22 17.99 37.32 -22.67
N PRO A 23 18.21 36.02 -23.00
CA PRO A 23 17.25 35.02 -22.57
C PRO A 23 17.26 35.13 -21.05
N LEU A 24 16.20 35.71 -20.47
CA LEU A 24 15.84 35.40 -19.11
C LEU A 24 15.82 33.88 -19.09
N GLY A 25 16.88 33.28 -18.53
CA GLY A 25 16.86 31.88 -18.22
C GLY A 25 15.66 31.71 -17.32
N SER A 26 14.56 31.21 -17.89
CA SER A 26 13.46 30.67 -17.13
C SER A 26 14.05 29.46 -16.43
N SER A 27 14.69 29.69 -15.28
CA SER A 27 14.56 28.74 -14.21
C SER A 27 13.07 28.71 -13.92
N ASP A 28 12.35 27.83 -14.59
CA ASP A 28 10.96 27.56 -14.25
C ASP A 28 10.94 27.34 -12.73
N PRO A 29 10.09 28.05 -11.98
CA PRO A 29 10.06 27.92 -10.54
C PRO A 29 9.83 26.45 -10.22
N VAL A 30 10.77 25.85 -9.47
CA VAL A 30 10.69 24.46 -9.04
C VAL A 30 9.33 24.27 -8.38
N LEU A 31 8.56 23.29 -8.88
CA LEU A 31 7.25 22.99 -8.32
C LEU A 31 7.43 22.66 -6.84
N GLU A 32 6.71 23.35 -5.95
CA GLU A 32 6.82 23.10 -4.52
C GLU A 32 6.17 21.74 -4.16
N PRO A 33 6.80 20.95 -3.27
CA PRO A 33 6.24 19.67 -2.83
C PRO A 33 4.85 19.84 -2.19
N TYR A 34 3.89 19.01 -2.60
CA TYR A 34 2.50 19.15 -2.15
C TYR A 34 2.31 18.71 -0.68
N ASP A 35 3.15 17.81 -0.19
CA ASP A 35 3.23 17.35 1.19
C ASP A 35 3.73 18.47 2.11
N LEU A 36 4.83 19.14 1.74
CA LEU A 36 5.30 20.33 2.47
C LEU A 36 4.24 21.44 2.54
N LEU A 37 3.55 21.68 1.42
CA LEU A 37 2.47 22.67 1.38
C LEU A 37 1.29 22.28 2.27
N PHE A 38 0.99 20.99 2.36
CA PHE A 38 -0.04 20.46 3.25
C PHE A 38 0.36 20.68 4.72
N ASP A 39 1.58 20.34 5.11
CA ASP A 39 2.08 20.53 6.48
C ASP A 39 2.07 22.00 6.90
N VAL A 40 2.56 22.90 6.03
CA VAL A 40 2.53 24.35 6.27
C VAL A 40 1.09 24.86 6.43
N ALA A 41 0.14 24.31 5.67
CA ALA A 41 -1.26 24.67 5.79
C ALA A 41 -1.88 24.18 7.12
N VAL A 42 -1.54 22.97 7.58
CA VAL A 42 -1.99 22.43 8.88
C VAL A 42 -1.42 23.23 10.05
N GLU A 43 -0.15 23.64 9.98
CA GLU A 43 0.44 24.54 10.97
C GLU A 43 -0.25 25.91 10.99
N ALA A 44 -0.54 26.48 9.81
CA ALA A 44 -1.26 27.74 9.70
C ALA A 44 -2.68 27.64 10.30
N TYR A 45 -3.33 26.49 10.13
CA TYR A 45 -4.64 26.20 10.72
C TYR A 45 -4.59 26.23 12.24
N SER A 46 -3.56 25.62 12.83
CA SER A 46 -3.33 25.62 14.28
C SER A 46 -3.11 27.03 14.86
N ARG A 47 -2.58 27.95 14.05
CA ARG A 47 -2.40 29.37 14.39
C ARG A 47 -3.60 30.25 14.04
N ALA A 48 -4.69 29.68 13.54
CA ALA A 48 -5.86 30.39 13.02
C ALA A 48 -5.55 31.41 11.91
N ASP A 49 -4.48 31.18 11.14
CA ASP A 49 -4.14 32.00 9.96
C ASP A 49 -4.87 31.48 8.71
N TRP A 50 -6.16 31.83 8.63
CA TRP A 50 -7.08 31.29 7.62
C TRP A 50 -6.67 31.60 6.17
N LEU A 51 -6.04 32.75 5.92
CA LEU A 51 -5.58 33.12 4.58
C LEU A 51 -4.40 32.25 4.14
N SER A 52 -3.47 31.98 5.05
CA SER A 52 -2.35 31.07 4.78
C SER A 52 -2.82 29.63 4.62
N VAL A 53 -3.81 29.16 5.39
CA VAL A 53 -4.43 27.83 5.17
C VAL A 53 -4.96 27.73 3.74
N VAL A 54 -5.79 28.67 3.31
CA VAL A 54 -6.37 28.67 1.96
C VAL A 54 -5.26 28.67 0.90
N LEU A 55 -4.28 29.56 1.03
CA LEU A 55 -3.19 29.69 0.07
C LEU A 55 -2.41 28.39 -0.13
N HIS A 56 -1.93 27.79 0.97
CA HIS A 56 -1.06 26.63 0.91
C HIS A 56 -1.86 25.35 0.59
N MET A 57 -3.07 25.20 1.13
CA MET A 57 -3.91 24.02 0.90
C MET A 57 -4.44 23.96 -0.56
N GLU A 58 -4.91 25.09 -1.13
CA GLU A 58 -5.26 25.15 -2.56
C GLU A 58 -4.03 24.88 -3.45
N LYS A 59 -2.84 25.31 -3.04
CA LYS A 59 -1.60 25.05 -3.78
C LYS A 59 -1.19 23.58 -3.68
N ALA A 60 -1.33 22.94 -2.52
CA ALA A 60 -1.07 21.52 -2.32
C ALA A 60 -1.95 20.66 -3.24
N LEU A 61 -3.27 20.91 -3.26
CA LEU A 61 -4.23 20.22 -4.16
C LEU A 61 -3.86 20.40 -5.63
N ARG A 62 -3.57 21.64 -6.06
CA ARG A 62 -3.17 21.94 -7.45
C ARG A 62 -1.85 21.26 -7.83
N ASN A 63 -0.85 21.28 -6.95
CA ASN A 63 0.46 20.68 -7.23
C ASN A 63 0.34 19.15 -7.31
N LYS A 64 -0.43 18.52 -6.43
CA LYS A 64 -0.71 17.07 -6.51
C LYS A 64 -1.38 16.69 -7.83
N ALA A 65 -2.40 17.44 -8.24
CA ALA A 65 -3.08 17.24 -9.52
C ALA A 65 -2.12 17.42 -10.70
N LEU A 66 -1.30 18.48 -10.69
CA LEU A 66 -0.32 18.77 -11.73
C LEU A 66 0.72 17.64 -11.86
N ILE A 67 1.24 17.11 -10.75
CA ILE A 67 2.17 15.98 -10.76
C ILE A 67 1.54 14.77 -11.45
N ARG A 68 0.28 14.45 -11.10
CA ARG A 68 -0.46 13.35 -11.73
C ARG A 68 -0.60 13.58 -13.25
N THR A 69 -1.08 14.76 -13.65
CA THR A 69 -1.27 15.11 -15.07
C THR A 69 0.04 15.03 -15.84
N VAL A 70 1.13 15.59 -15.32
CA VAL A 70 2.44 15.57 -15.99
C VAL A 70 2.98 14.15 -16.14
N LYS A 71 2.85 13.30 -15.11
CA LYS A 71 3.25 11.89 -15.17
C LYS A 71 2.47 11.13 -16.23
N ALA A 72 1.13 11.25 -16.23
CA ALA A 72 0.30 10.61 -17.24
C ALA A 72 0.68 11.05 -18.66
N ASP A 73 0.83 12.36 -18.87
CA ASP A 73 1.24 12.96 -20.15
C ASP A 73 2.59 12.42 -20.65
N CYS A 74 3.59 12.39 -19.78
CA CYS A 74 4.92 11.90 -20.12
C CYS A 74 4.87 10.42 -20.50
N ARG A 75 4.19 9.60 -19.69
CA ARG A 75 4.09 8.14 -19.91
C ARG A 75 3.32 7.80 -21.18
N LEU A 76 2.21 8.49 -21.46
CA LEU A 76 1.46 8.35 -22.71
C LEU A 76 2.29 8.71 -23.94
N ARG A 77 2.98 9.87 -23.91
CA ARG A 77 3.83 10.32 -25.03
C ARG A 77 4.98 9.35 -25.29
N CYS A 78 5.68 8.91 -24.23
CA CYS A 78 6.78 7.97 -24.35
C CYS A 78 6.31 6.58 -24.83
N SER A 79 5.15 6.11 -24.35
CA SER A 79 4.51 4.87 -24.84
C SER A 79 4.33 4.86 -26.35
N ASN A 80 3.82 5.98 -26.89
CA ASN A 80 3.52 6.10 -28.32
C ASN A 80 4.80 6.11 -29.17
N GLN A 81 5.91 6.66 -28.66
CA GLN A 81 7.20 6.69 -29.35
C GLN A 81 7.92 5.34 -29.29
N SER A 82 7.74 4.58 -28.20
CA SER A 82 8.41 3.30 -27.97
C SER A 82 7.48 2.10 -28.20
N SER A 83 6.51 2.21 -29.12
CA SER A 83 5.54 1.13 -29.33
C SER A 83 6.22 -0.19 -29.68
N PHE A 84 5.86 -1.27 -28.98
CA PHE A 84 6.39 -2.60 -29.25
C PHE A 84 6.05 -3.11 -30.66
N SER A 85 5.02 -2.57 -31.32
CA SER A 85 4.61 -2.94 -32.68
C SER A 85 5.48 -2.41 -33.83
N GLN A 86 6.42 -1.49 -33.58
CA GLN A 86 7.28 -0.92 -34.65
C GLN A 86 8.57 -1.72 -34.91
N PRO A 87 9.09 -1.80 -36.15
CA PRO A 87 10.40 -2.42 -36.41
C PRO A 87 11.55 -1.64 -35.75
N VAL A 88 12.58 -2.33 -35.25
CA VAL A 88 13.80 -1.69 -34.70
C VAL A 88 14.80 -1.46 -35.84
N ALA A 89 15.24 -0.20 -36.03
CA ALA A 89 16.24 0.13 -37.04
C ALA A 89 17.63 -0.42 -36.64
N GLY A 90 18.29 -1.15 -37.54
CA GLY A 90 19.63 -1.70 -37.34
C GLY A 90 19.69 -3.18 -36.94
N VAL A 91 18.56 -3.78 -36.54
CA VAL A 91 18.37 -5.23 -36.49
C VAL A 91 17.72 -5.59 -37.81
N GLY A 92 18.46 -6.23 -38.72
CA GLY A 92 18.06 -6.45 -40.12
C GLY A 92 16.59 -6.84 -40.29
N ALA A 93 15.96 -6.35 -41.37
CA ALA A 93 14.52 -6.38 -41.68
C ALA A 93 13.73 -7.67 -41.36
N VAL A 94 13.54 -7.99 -40.08
CA VAL A 94 12.81 -9.16 -39.61
C VAL A 94 11.89 -8.75 -38.47
N GLY A 95 10.71 -8.26 -38.85
CA GLY A 95 9.51 -8.27 -38.02
C GLY A 95 9.52 -7.50 -36.70
N VAL A 96 8.41 -7.63 -35.98
CA VAL A 96 8.25 -7.18 -34.59
C VAL A 96 9.24 -7.96 -33.72
N PRO A 97 10.03 -7.33 -32.83
CA PRO A 97 10.90 -8.05 -31.92
C PRO A 97 10.04 -8.89 -30.95
N ILE A 98 10.00 -10.21 -31.18
CA ILE A 98 9.29 -11.17 -30.34
C ILE A 98 10.31 -11.80 -29.38
N PRO A 99 10.18 -11.61 -28.05
CA PRO A 99 11.01 -12.28 -27.08
C PRO A 99 11.00 -13.81 -27.26
N GLY A 100 12.16 -14.46 -27.17
CA GLY A 100 12.34 -15.90 -27.35
C GLY A 100 12.60 -16.35 -28.80
N SER A 101 12.64 -15.44 -29.77
CA SER A 101 12.95 -15.77 -31.18
C SER A 101 14.46 -15.79 -31.50
N GLY A 102 15.30 -15.37 -30.55
CA GLY A 102 16.76 -15.36 -30.66
C GLY A 102 17.36 -14.22 -29.83
N SER A 103 18.63 -14.38 -29.44
CA SER A 103 19.33 -13.42 -28.55
C SER A 103 19.36 -11.99 -29.08
N VAL A 104 19.35 -11.80 -30.41
CA VAL A 104 19.37 -10.47 -31.05
C VAL A 104 17.98 -9.82 -31.04
N GLN A 105 16.92 -10.59 -31.21
CA GLN A 105 15.54 -10.10 -31.18
C GLN A 105 15.12 -9.73 -29.75
N ASP A 106 15.59 -10.49 -28.75
CA ASP A 106 15.40 -10.19 -27.32
C ASP A 106 16.01 -8.83 -26.96
N LEU A 107 17.21 -8.53 -27.48
CA LEU A 107 17.83 -7.21 -27.30
C LEU A 107 16.99 -6.07 -27.90
N GLY A 108 16.29 -6.31 -29.02
CA GLY A 108 15.38 -5.32 -29.62
C GLY A 108 14.17 -5.02 -28.74
N PHE A 109 13.64 -6.01 -28.02
CA PHE A 109 12.60 -5.80 -27.02
C PHE A 109 13.12 -4.98 -25.83
N PHE A 110 14.24 -5.39 -25.23
CA PHE A 110 14.81 -4.69 -24.07
C PHE A 110 15.25 -3.27 -24.41
N GLN A 111 15.76 -3.02 -25.62
CA GLN A 111 16.09 -1.69 -26.08
C GLN A 111 14.88 -0.75 -26.03
N LYS A 112 13.68 -1.23 -26.42
CA LYS A 112 12.45 -0.42 -26.33
C LYS A 112 12.03 -0.16 -24.90
N VAL A 113 12.15 -1.15 -24.02
CA VAL A 113 11.87 -0.99 -22.58
C VAL A 113 12.77 0.09 -21.98
N LEU A 114 14.08 0.00 -22.22
CA LEU A 114 15.06 0.96 -21.71
C LEU A 114 14.85 2.36 -22.31
N HIS A 115 14.58 2.46 -23.62
CA HIS A 115 14.28 3.73 -24.27
C HIS A 115 13.00 4.38 -23.72
N ARG A 116 11.96 3.59 -23.45
CA ARG A 116 10.74 4.08 -22.80
C ARG A 116 11.04 4.62 -21.40
N ALA A 117 11.79 3.87 -20.60
CA ALA A 117 12.15 4.27 -19.26
C ALA A 117 12.98 5.58 -19.24
N ASP A 118 13.95 5.70 -20.14
CA ASP A 118 14.77 6.92 -20.30
C ASP A 118 13.92 8.12 -20.74
N CYS A 119 13.02 7.92 -21.71
CA CYS A 119 12.06 8.95 -22.14
C CYS A 119 11.18 9.44 -20.99
N VAL A 120 10.59 8.52 -20.21
CA VAL A 120 9.72 8.86 -19.08
C VAL A 120 10.51 9.64 -18.03
N LYS A 121 11.68 9.12 -17.64
CA LYS A 121 12.55 9.78 -16.65
C LYS A 121 12.95 11.18 -17.10
N SER A 122 13.37 11.35 -18.35
CA SER A 122 13.76 12.64 -18.91
C SER A 122 12.59 13.62 -18.96
N CYS A 123 11.40 13.17 -19.41
CA CYS A 123 10.21 13.99 -19.49
C CYS A 123 9.71 14.45 -18.11
N GLU A 124 9.64 13.53 -17.14
CA GLU A 124 9.22 13.84 -15.77
C GLU A 124 10.24 14.78 -15.10
N ASN A 125 11.55 14.48 -15.19
CA ASN A 125 12.59 15.32 -14.59
C ASN A 125 12.63 16.73 -15.18
N HIS A 126 12.42 16.88 -16.49
CA HIS A 126 12.39 18.20 -17.14
C HIS A 126 11.19 19.04 -16.67
N LYS A 127 10.02 18.43 -16.43
CA LYS A 127 8.80 19.16 -16.10
C LYS A 127 8.55 19.33 -14.61
N LEU A 128 9.02 18.40 -13.78
CA LEU A 128 8.76 18.38 -12.32
C LEU A 128 10.03 18.60 -11.49
N GLY A 129 11.22 18.39 -12.07
CA GLY A 129 12.47 18.31 -11.31
C GLY A 129 12.73 16.89 -10.79
N GLU A 130 13.67 16.76 -9.83
CA GLU A 130 14.04 15.44 -9.29
C GLU A 130 12.83 14.74 -8.62
N PRO A 131 12.61 13.43 -8.87
CA PRO A 131 11.45 12.71 -8.35
C PRO A 131 11.34 12.71 -6.82
N SER A 132 12.47 12.84 -6.12
CA SER A 132 12.54 12.89 -4.65
C SER A 132 11.81 14.09 -4.05
N PHE A 133 11.69 15.21 -4.78
CA PHE A 133 10.98 16.39 -4.30
C PHE A 133 9.46 16.19 -4.24
N HIS A 134 8.92 15.24 -4.99
CA HIS A 134 7.47 15.07 -5.16
C HIS A 134 6.97 13.72 -4.63
N ARG A 135 7.80 13.05 -3.83
CA ARG A 135 7.49 11.76 -3.22
C ARG A 135 6.95 11.98 -1.80
N GLY A 136 5.63 12.14 -1.72
CA GLY A 136 4.92 12.17 -0.43
C GLY A 136 4.98 10.82 0.29
N THR A 137 4.69 10.85 1.59
CA THR A 137 4.57 9.64 2.40
C THR A 137 3.20 8.96 2.18
N GLU A 138 3.08 7.71 2.61
CA GLU A 138 1.79 6.99 2.50
C GLU A 138 0.70 7.63 3.37
N GLU A 139 1.08 8.21 4.51
CA GLU A 139 0.18 8.94 5.39
C GLU A 139 -0.40 10.17 4.67
N VAL A 140 0.45 10.99 4.05
CA VAL A 140 -0.02 12.15 3.29
C VAL A 140 -0.88 11.70 2.10
N ASP A 141 -0.49 10.64 1.39
CA ASP A 141 -1.32 10.11 0.30
C ASP A 141 -2.70 9.66 0.78
N LEU A 142 -2.79 9.06 1.97
CA LEU A 142 -4.05 8.68 2.61
C LEU A 142 -4.90 9.90 2.97
N GLU A 143 -4.31 10.98 3.49
CA GLU A 143 -5.03 12.23 3.81
C GLU A 143 -5.71 12.83 2.57
N PHE A 144 -5.02 12.82 1.43
CA PHE A 144 -5.61 13.28 0.17
C PHE A 144 -6.66 12.31 -0.37
N LYS A 145 -6.47 10.98 -0.23
CA LYS A 145 -7.50 9.98 -0.60
C LYS A 145 -8.78 10.14 0.23
N LYS A 146 -8.63 10.46 1.52
CA LYS A 146 -9.73 10.81 2.44
C LYS A 146 -10.29 12.22 2.21
N ARG A 147 -9.72 12.99 1.26
CA ARG A 147 -10.10 14.38 0.98
C ARG A 147 -9.96 15.32 2.19
N THR A 148 -9.10 15.01 3.16
CA THR A 148 -8.86 15.81 4.37
C THR A 148 -8.49 17.28 4.09
N PRO A 149 -7.75 17.65 3.03
CA PRO A 149 -7.52 19.06 2.69
C PRO A 149 -8.81 19.91 2.64
N TYR A 150 -9.92 19.32 2.21
CA TYR A 150 -11.20 20.03 2.15
C TYR A 150 -11.86 20.22 3.52
N ASN A 151 -11.59 19.34 4.49
CA ASN A 151 -12.01 19.54 5.88
C ASN A 151 -11.35 20.77 6.52
N TYR A 152 -10.08 21.02 6.20
CA TYR A 152 -9.41 22.26 6.62
C TYR A 152 -9.92 23.48 5.83
N LEU A 153 -10.07 23.35 4.51
CA LEU A 153 -10.53 24.43 3.65
C LEU A 153 -11.93 24.92 4.00
N GLN A 154 -12.87 24.04 4.36
CA GLN A 154 -14.23 24.47 4.66
C GLN A 154 -14.28 25.43 5.87
N VAL A 155 -13.52 25.12 6.93
CA VAL A 155 -13.41 26.02 8.09
C VAL A 155 -12.72 27.33 7.69
N ALA A 156 -11.60 27.24 6.98
CA ALA A 156 -10.85 28.43 6.59
C ALA A 156 -11.70 29.38 5.71
N TYR A 157 -12.43 28.84 4.74
CA TYR A 157 -13.36 29.60 3.90
C TYR A 157 -14.50 30.22 4.68
N PHE A 158 -15.08 29.46 5.61
CA PHE A 158 -16.12 29.98 6.49
C PHE A 158 -15.61 31.17 7.32
N LYS A 159 -14.40 31.07 7.89
CA LYS A 159 -13.79 32.14 8.70
C LYS A 159 -13.45 33.41 7.91
N ILE A 160 -13.22 33.31 6.60
CA ILE A 160 -13.00 34.46 5.72
C ILE A 160 -14.26 34.88 4.94
N ASN A 161 -15.45 34.39 5.33
CA ASN A 161 -16.74 34.74 4.76
C ASN A 161 -16.89 34.39 3.26
N LYS A 162 -16.31 33.25 2.81
CA LYS A 162 -16.53 32.66 1.48
C LYS A 162 -17.41 31.42 1.58
N LEU A 163 -18.71 31.63 1.78
CA LEU A 163 -19.66 30.56 2.09
C LEU A 163 -19.81 29.53 0.95
N ASP A 164 -19.86 29.99 -0.29
CA ASP A 164 -19.91 29.15 -1.50
C ASP A 164 -18.76 28.13 -1.52
N LYS A 165 -17.53 28.60 -1.31
CA LYS A 165 -16.34 27.73 -1.24
C LYS A 165 -16.32 26.84 -0.01
N ALA A 166 -16.82 27.32 1.13
CA ALA A 166 -16.90 26.54 2.36
C ALA A 166 -17.84 25.34 2.19
N VAL A 167 -19.01 25.56 1.60
CA VAL A 167 -20.01 24.53 1.30
C VAL A 167 -19.45 23.50 0.34
N ALA A 168 -18.83 23.94 -0.77
CA ALA A 168 -18.23 23.04 -1.75
C ALA A 168 -17.13 22.18 -1.13
N ALA A 169 -16.24 22.75 -0.31
CA ALA A 169 -15.20 22.00 0.38
C ALA A 169 -15.80 20.99 1.40
N ALA A 170 -16.78 21.42 2.19
CA ALA A 170 -17.47 20.54 3.15
C ALA A 170 -18.14 19.35 2.45
N ASN A 171 -18.85 19.60 1.34
CA ASN A 171 -19.50 18.55 0.56
C ASN A 171 -18.47 17.62 -0.07
N THR A 172 -17.39 18.15 -0.65
CA THR A 172 -16.29 17.35 -1.23
C THR A 172 -15.69 16.36 -0.23
N PHE A 173 -15.44 16.80 1.00
CA PHE A 173 -14.96 15.92 2.09
C PHE A 173 -16.02 14.89 2.49
N TYR A 174 -17.28 15.32 2.66
CA TYR A 174 -18.38 14.44 3.06
C TYR A 174 -18.65 13.33 2.06
N GLN A 175 -18.53 13.61 0.75
CA GLN A 175 -18.68 12.59 -0.29
C GLN A 175 -17.71 11.42 -0.09
N ALA A 176 -16.49 11.65 0.40
CA ALA A 176 -15.54 10.56 0.69
C ALA A 176 -15.69 9.98 2.10
N ASN A 177 -16.38 10.66 3.01
CA ASN A 177 -16.50 10.30 4.42
C ASN A 177 -17.97 10.44 4.90
N PRO A 178 -18.90 9.63 4.38
CA PRO A 178 -20.34 9.78 4.63
C PRO A 178 -20.74 9.55 6.10
N ASP A 179 -19.93 8.81 6.84
CA ASP A 179 -20.14 8.51 8.26
C ASP A 179 -19.59 9.58 9.21
N HIS A 180 -18.94 10.62 8.67
CA HIS A 180 -18.39 11.70 9.49
C HIS A 180 -19.49 12.62 10.04
N MET A 181 -19.85 12.41 11.31
CA MET A 181 -20.98 13.08 11.95
C MET A 181 -20.83 14.61 12.03
N GLU A 182 -19.66 15.16 12.38
CA GLU A 182 -19.53 16.62 12.47
C GLU A 182 -19.67 17.29 11.10
N MET A 183 -19.13 16.69 10.03
CA MET A 183 -19.27 17.26 8.70
C MET A 183 -20.73 17.27 8.24
N LYS A 184 -21.48 16.20 8.54
CA LYS A 184 -22.92 16.15 8.26
C LYS A 184 -23.66 17.31 8.95
N GLN A 185 -23.36 17.56 10.22
CA GLN A 185 -23.94 18.68 10.98
C GLN A 185 -23.54 20.04 10.38
N ASN A 186 -22.28 20.19 9.94
CA ASN A 186 -21.82 21.41 9.28
C ASN A 186 -22.58 21.67 7.96
N LEU A 187 -22.82 20.64 7.16
CA LEU A 187 -23.59 20.75 5.92
C LEU A 187 -25.06 21.11 6.18
N ASP A 188 -25.69 20.50 7.20
CA ASP A 188 -27.04 20.86 7.62
C ASP A 188 -27.12 22.32 8.09
N TYR A 189 -26.11 22.77 8.84
CA TYR A 189 -25.98 24.17 9.24
C TYR A 189 -25.83 25.10 8.04
N TYR A 190 -24.95 24.78 7.08
CA TYR A 190 -24.77 25.58 5.87
C TYR A 190 -26.05 25.69 5.04
N ARG A 191 -26.84 24.61 4.95
CA ARG A 191 -28.12 24.60 4.23
C ARG A 191 -29.15 25.59 4.82
N MET A 192 -29.02 25.95 6.11
CA MET A 192 -29.87 26.93 6.77
C MET A 192 -29.37 28.38 6.68
N MET A 193 -28.15 28.61 6.17
CA MET A 193 -27.55 29.94 6.12
C MET A 193 -28.10 30.78 4.97
N ALA A 194 -28.38 32.06 5.25
CA ALA A 194 -28.76 33.02 4.21
C ALA A 194 -27.60 33.23 3.23
N GLY A 195 -27.86 33.05 1.93
CA GLY A 195 -26.88 33.22 0.85
C GLY A 195 -26.28 31.93 0.32
N VAL A 196 -26.52 30.78 0.96
CA VAL A 196 -26.16 29.46 0.43
C VAL A 196 -27.26 28.96 -0.49
N GLN A 197 -26.88 28.45 -1.66
CA GLN A 197 -27.79 27.82 -2.63
C GLN A 197 -27.50 26.33 -2.78
N GLU A 198 -28.44 25.57 -3.35
CA GLU A 198 -28.24 24.13 -3.60
C GLU A 198 -27.08 23.89 -4.57
N GLU A 199 -26.83 24.84 -5.50
CA GLU A 199 -25.70 24.74 -6.44
C GLU A 199 -24.33 24.88 -5.76
N ASP A 200 -24.24 25.34 -4.50
CA ASP A 200 -22.97 25.45 -3.78
C ASP A 200 -22.47 24.08 -3.27
N PHE A 201 -23.35 23.07 -3.19
CA PHE A 201 -23.04 21.70 -2.74
C PHE A 201 -22.39 20.87 -3.86
N LYS A 202 -21.23 21.33 -4.34
CA LYS A 202 -20.46 20.67 -5.39
C LYS A 202 -19.44 19.71 -4.80
N ASP A 203 -19.19 18.59 -5.47
CA ASP A 203 -18.00 17.78 -5.24
C ASP A 203 -16.90 18.28 -6.18
N LEU A 204 -15.86 18.88 -5.61
CA LEU A 204 -14.73 19.46 -6.34
C LEU A 204 -13.78 18.38 -6.90
N GLU A 205 -13.94 17.13 -6.47
CA GLU A 205 -13.19 15.98 -6.97
C GLU A 205 -14.09 14.94 -7.65
N ALA A 206 -15.28 15.36 -8.10
CA ALA A 206 -16.14 14.52 -8.91
C ALA A 206 -15.40 14.10 -10.19
N ARG A 207 -15.37 12.80 -10.47
CA ARG A 207 -14.82 12.27 -11.71
C ARG A 207 -15.88 12.37 -12.81
N GLU A 208 -15.51 12.94 -13.95
CA GLU A 208 -16.44 13.28 -15.04
C GLU A 208 -17.24 12.06 -15.53
N HIS A 209 -16.56 10.94 -15.80
CA HIS A 209 -17.21 9.71 -16.25
C HIS A 209 -18.25 9.18 -15.25
N MET A 210 -17.98 9.29 -13.95
CA MET A 210 -18.89 8.86 -12.90
C MET A 210 -20.07 9.83 -12.75
N ALA A 211 -19.80 11.14 -12.83
CA ALA A 211 -20.83 12.17 -12.75
C ALA A 211 -21.86 12.02 -13.89
N ASP A 212 -21.40 11.85 -15.13
CA ASP A 212 -22.27 11.61 -16.29
C ASP A 212 -23.00 10.26 -16.20
N PHE A 213 -22.36 9.22 -15.69
CA PHE A 213 -23.02 7.93 -15.49
C PHE A 213 -24.19 8.03 -14.49
N LEU A 214 -23.97 8.69 -13.34
CA LEU A 214 -25.01 8.88 -12.32
C LEU A 214 -26.14 9.77 -12.84
N LEU A 215 -25.82 10.82 -13.59
CA LEU A 215 -26.82 11.68 -14.21
C LEU A 215 -27.62 10.94 -15.30
N GLY A 216 -26.96 10.11 -16.10
CA GLY A 216 -27.60 9.19 -17.06
C GLY A 216 -28.58 8.24 -16.38
N LYS A 217 -28.20 7.67 -15.23
CA LYS A 217 -29.10 6.85 -14.41
C LYS A 217 -30.31 7.63 -13.88
N SER A 218 -30.13 8.87 -13.45
CA SER A 218 -31.25 9.73 -13.02
C SER A 218 -32.25 9.93 -14.16
N TYR A 219 -31.80 10.35 -15.35
CA TYR A 219 -32.68 10.53 -16.51
C TYR A 219 -33.31 9.22 -16.99
N TYR A 220 -32.61 8.09 -16.84
CA TYR A 220 -33.15 6.78 -17.14
C TYR A 220 -34.32 6.44 -16.21
N SER A 221 -34.17 6.69 -14.91
CA SER A 221 -35.24 6.53 -13.91
C SER A 221 -36.42 7.45 -14.17
N ASP A 222 -36.18 8.65 -14.70
CA ASP A 222 -37.21 9.62 -15.10
C ASP A 222 -37.82 9.33 -16.49
N ALA A 223 -37.52 8.16 -17.08
CA ALA A 223 -37.94 7.76 -18.44
C ALA A 223 -37.57 8.75 -19.56
N SER A 224 -36.60 9.63 -19.30
CA SER A 224 -36.05 10.59 -20.26
C SER A 224 -34.93 9.96 -21.08
N PHE A 225 -35.27 8.91 -21.83
CA PHE A 225 -34.31 8.01 -22.48
C PHE A 225 -33.35 8.70 -23.47
N GLY A 226 -33.80 9.75 -24.16
CA GLY A 226 -32.94 10.52 -25.05
C GLY A 226 -31.81 11.27 -24.31
N LEU A 227 -32.11 11.83 -23.13
CA LEU A 227 -31.12 12.49 -22.27
C LEU A 227 -30.25 11.45 -21.55
N ALA A 228 -30.85 10.35 -21.07
CA ALA A 228 -30.11 9.24 -20.48
C ALA A 228 -29.06 8.70 -21.45
N ALA A 229 -29.44 8.43 -22.70
CA ALA A 229 -28.51 7.97 -23.73
C ALA A 229 -27.36 8.97 -23.96
N ARG A 230 -27.65 10.27 -24.02
CA ARG A 230 -26.62 11.30 -24.18
C ARG A 230 -25.58 11.26 -23.05
N HIS A 231 -26.03 11.20 -21.79
CA HIS A 231 -25.12 11.18 -20.65
C HIS A 231 -24.35 9.86 -20.54
N PHE A 232 -24.95 8.72 -20.86
CA PHE A 232 -24.20 7.45 -20.89
C PHE A 232 -23.15 7.39 -22.01
N GLU A 233 -23.38 8.03 -23.16
CA GLU A 233 -22.34 8.15 -24.20
C GLU A 233 -21.19 9.04 -23.74
N GLU A 234 -21.50 10.18 -23.11
CA GLU A 234 -20.47 11.07 -22.54
C GLU A 234 -19.66 10.34 -21.45
N ALA A 235 -20.34 9.62 -20.57
CA ALA A 235 -19.71 8.80 -19.54
C ALA A 235 -18.74 7.76 -20.13
N LEU A 236 -19.09 7.13 -21.26
CA LEU A 236 -18.21 6.18 -21.96
C LEU A 236 -16.97 6.86 -22.55
N VAL A 237 -17.12 8.04 -23.15
CA VAL A 237 -15.98 8.82 -23.68
C VAL A 237 -15.01 9.13 -22.55
N GLU A 238 -15.50 9.68 -21.44
CA GLU A 238 -14.65 10.02 -20.31
C GLU A 238 -14.12 8.81 -19.57
N TYR A 239 -14.87 7.70 -19.52
CA TYR A 239 -14.37 6.44 -18.96
C TYR A 239 -13.10 5.97 -19.70
N PHE A 240 -13.11 5.96 -21.04
CA PHE A 240 -11.93 5.52 -21.80
C PHE A 240 -10.77 6.52 -21.75
N ASN A 241 -11.04 7.81 -21.53
CA ASN A 241 -9.99 8.80 -21.26
C ASN A 241 -9.33 8.53 -19.89
N ALA A 242 -10.15 8.36 -18.86
CA ALA A 242 -9.69 8.09 -17.50
C ALA A 242 -8.98 6.72 -17.38
N ASP A 243 -9.44 5.70 -18.12
CA ASP A 243 -8.78 4.40 -18.22
C ASP A 243 -7.39 4.51 -18.84
N LYS A 244 -7.24 5.24 -19.95
CA LYS A 244 -5.92 5.48 -20.55
C LYS A 244 -4.98 6.20 -19.60
N GLU A 245 -5.48 7.20 -18.87
CA GLU A 245 -4.69 7.93 -17.87
C GLU A 245 -4.25 7.00 -16.73
N CYS A 246 -5.18 6.26 -16.12
CA CYS A 246 -4.91 5.32 -15.03
C CYS A 246 -3.87 4.27 -15.45
N ARG A 247 -4.06 3.66 -16.62
CA ARG A 247 -3.17 2.63 -17.15
C ARG A 247 -1.78 3.17 -17.47
N ALA A 248 -1.67 4.43 -17.89
CA ALA A 248 -0.37 5.09 -18.07
C ALA A 248 0.33 5.34 -16.73
N LEU A 249 -0.42 5.70 -15.69
CA LEU A 249 0.11 5.95 -14.34
C LEU A 249 0.61 4.68 -13.64
N CYS A 250 0.20 3.49 -14.10
CA CYS A 250 0.75 2.22 -13.62
C CYS A 250 2.21 1.98 -13.99
N GLU A 251 2.74 2.69 -14.99
CA GLU A 251 4.15 2.55 -15.38
C GLU A 251 5.03 3.45 -14.52
N GLY A 252 5.98 2.88 -13.79
CA GLY A 252 6.81 3.66 -12.88
C GLY A 252 7.95 2.86 -12.30
N ALA A 253 8.53 3.34 -11.20
CA ALA A 253 9.45 2.52 -10.43
C ALA A 253 8.72 1.29 -9.87
N TYR A 254 9.45 0.18 -9.73
CA TYR A 254 8.95 -0.97 -8.99
C TYR A 254 8.67 -0.55 -7.55
N ASP A 255 7.49 -0.90 -7.06
CA ASP A 255 7.06 -0.58 -5.71
C ASP A 255 7.32 -1.80 -4.84
N TYR A 256 8.33 -1.70 -3.99
CA TYR A 256 8.69 -2.78 -3.12
C TYR A 256 7.79 -2.72 -1.89
N ASP A 257 6.94 -3.74 -1.74
CA ASP A 257 6.09 -3.86 -0.57
C ASP A 257 6.92 -3.86 0.73
N GLY A 258 6.70 -2.87 1.59
CA GLY A 258 7.42 -2.69 2.85
C GLY A 258 8.95 -2.72 2.71
N TYR A 259 9.59 -3.69 3.38
CA TYR A 259 11.06 -3.85 3.41
C TYR A 259 11.59 -4.77 2.31
N ASN A 260 10.74 -5.26 1.40
CA ASN A 260 11.12 -6.26 0.40
C ASN A 260 12.22 -5.78 -0.56
N TYR A 261 12.45 -4.47 -0.69
CA TYR A 261 13.54 -3.92 -1.50
C TYR A 261 14.93 -4.27 -0.97
N MET A 262 15.08 -4.47 0.34
CA MET A 262 16.35 -4.88 0.94
C MET A 262 16.67 -6.35 0.70
N GLU A 263 15.68 -7.12 0.22
CA GLU A 263 15.76 -8.57 0.04
C GLU A 263 15.74 -9.00 -1.43
N TYR A 264 15.64 -8.03 -2.34
CA TYR A 264 15.43 -8.25 -3.75
C TYR A 264 16.73 -8.60 -4.47
N HIS A 265 17.01 -9.90 -4.57
CA HIS A 265 18.10 -10.45 -5.38
C HIS A 265 17.54 -11.18 -6.60
N ALA A 266 17.09 -10.41 -7.58
CA ALA A 266 16.58 -10.93 -8.84
C ALA A 266 17.64 -10.79 -9.94
N ASP A 267 17.73 -11.78 -10.82
CA ASP A 267 18.41 -11.58 -12.10
C ASP A 267 17.64 -10.58 -12.98
N LEU A 268 18.22 -10.21 -14.13
CA LEU A 268 17.59 -9.25 -15.04
C LEU A 268 16.18 -9.69 -15.49
N PHE A 269 15.97 -10.98 -15.77
CA PHE A 269 14.70 -11.50 -16.25
C PHE A 269 13.65 -11.55 -15.15
N GLN A 270 14.04 -11.94 -13.94
CA GLN A 270 13.19 -11.87 -12.75
C GLN A 270 12.82 -10.42 -12.45
N SER A 271 13.79 -9.50 -12.48
CA SER A 271 13.58 -8.05 -12.30
C SER A 271 12.54 -7.47 -13.26
N ILE A 272 12.65 -7.86 -14.53
CA ILE A 272 11.71 -7.41 -15.57
C ILE A 272 10.35 -8.09 -15.38
N THR A 273 10.33 -9.37 -15.05
CA THR A 273 9.10 -10.14 -14.85
C THR A 273 8.28 -9.58 -13.70
N ASP A 274 8.88 -9.41 -12.52
CA ASP A 274 8.22 -8.85 -11.34
C ASP A 274 7.71 -7.44 -11.64
N HIS A 275 8.53 -6.61 -12.28
CA HIS A 275 8.15 -5.26 -12.67
C HIS A 275 6.93 -5.24 -13.60
N TYR A 276 6.94 -6.02 -14.68
CA TYR A 276 5.80 -6.05 -15.60
C TYR A 276 4.57 -6.72 -15.02
N LEU A 277 4.71 -7.70 -14.12
CA LEU A 277 3.57 -8.25 -13.39
C LEU A 277 2.94 -7.20 -12.47
N GLN A 278 3.73 -6.38 -11.77
CA GLN A 278 3.21 -5.24 -11.01
C GLN A 278 2.46 -4.24 -11.91
N VAL A 279 3.07 -3.87 -13.05
CA VAL A 279 2.47 -2.93 -14.00
C VAL A 279 1.16 -3.47 -14.55
N LEU A 280 1.12 -4.75 -14.96
CA LEU A 280 -0.08 -5.40 -15.47
C LEU A 280 -1.17 -5.50 -14.40
N ASN A 281 -0.80 -5.88 -13.18
CA ASN A 281 -1.74 -5.96 -12.06
C ASN A 281 -2.36 -4.59 -11.75
N CYS A 282 -1.55 -3.53 -11.73
CA CYS A 282 -2.03 -2.16 -11.60
C CYS A 282 -3.00 -1.78 -12.74
N LYS A 283 -2.64 -2.08 -14.00
CA LYS A 283 -3.46 -1.79 -15.17
C LYS A 283 -4.82 -2.48 -15.12
N GLN A 284 -4.88 -3.73 -14.63
CA GLN A 284 -6.14 -4.44 -14.41
C GLN A 284 -6.95 -3.80 -13.27
N ARG A 285 -6.30 -3.29 -12.22
CA ARG A 285 -6.97 -2.61 -11.10
C ARG A 285 -7.63 -1.27 -11.47
N CYS A 286 -7.29 -0.69 -12.62
CA CYS A 286 -7.95 0.52 -13.13
C CYS A 286 -9.46 0.35 -13.33
N SER A 287 -9.94 -0.85 -13.71
CA SER A 287 -11.38 -1.10 -13.85
C SER A 287 -12.12 -0.91 -12.52
N VAL A 288 -11.49 -1.35 -11.42
CA VAL A 288 -11.99 -1.16 -10.05
C VAL A 288 -11.96 0.31 -9.66
N GLU A 289 -10.82 0.98 -9.87
CA GLU A 289 -10.67 2.40 -9.52
C GLU A 289 -11.73 3.25 -10.22
N LEU A 290 -11.97 3.04 -11.52
CA LEU A 290 -12.96 3.79 -12.29
C LEU A 290 -14.40 3.47 -11.90
N ALA A 291 -14.66 2.25 -11.41
CA ALA A 291 -15.94 1.82 -10.88
C ALA A 291 -16.18 2.25 -9.43
N SER A 292 -15.16 2.75 -8.71
CA SER A 292 -15.30 3.28 -7.35
C SER A 292 -15.88 4.69 -7.36
N SER A 293 -16.82 4.94 -6.43
CA SER A 293 -17.38 6.27 -6.15
C SER A 293 -17.04 6.66 -4.71
N ALA A 294 -16.84 7.96 -4.47
CA ALA A 294 -16.65 8.47 -3.13
C ALA A 294 -17.84 8.05 -2.23
N GLY A 295 -17.54 7.61 -1.01
CA GLY A 295 -18.55 7.28 0.01
C GLY A 295 -19.29 5.96 -0.20
N LYS A 296 -18.86 5.15 -1.18
CA LYS A 296 -19.36 3.80 -1.39
C LYS A 296 -18.23 2.78 -1.19
N ASP A 297 -18.42 1.87 -0.25
CA ASP A 297 -17.40 0.86 0.10
C ASP A 297 -17.11 -0.13 -1.03
N THR A 298 -18.13 -0.41 -1.86
CA THR A 298 -18.02 -1.36 -2.96
C THR A 298 -18.06 -0.65 -4.32
N PRO A 299 -17.12 -0.97 -5.23
CA PRO A 299 -17.19 -0.53 -6.62
C PRO A 299 -18.51 -0.94 -7.28
N PHE A 300 -18.90 -0.27 -8.36
CA PHE A 300 -20.00 -0.74 -9.18
C PHE A 300 -19.61 -2.05 -9.90
N GLU A 301 -20.36 -3.11 -9.64
CA GLU A 301 -20.23 -4.36 -10.40
C GLU A 301 -20.57 -4.11 -11.87
N ASP A 302 -19.81 -4.73 -12.77
CA ASP A 302 -19.97 -4.63 -14.21
C ASP A 302 -20.14 -3.19 -14.70
N PHE A 303 -19.37 -2.26 -14.15
CA PHE A 303 -19.51 -0.83 -14.42
C PHE A 303 -19.48 -0.53 -15.93
N LEU A 304 -18.44 -0.99 -16.66
CA LEU A 304 -18.36 -0.78 -18.11
C LEU A 304 -19.48 -1.51 -18.88
N PRO A 305 -19.74 -2.82 -18.69
CA PRO A 305 -20.89 -3.49 -19.31
C PRO A 305 -22.23 -2.79 -19.05
N SER A 306 -22.45 -2.26 -17.84
CA SER A 306 -23.71 -1.65 -17.43
C SER A 306 -24.08 -0.43 -18.29
N HIS A 307 -23.09 0.32 -18.80
CA HIS A 307 -23.34 1.43 -19.74
C HIS A 307 -24.07 0.93 -20.98
N PHE A 308 -23.63 -0.19 -21.56
CA PHE A 308 -24.25 -0.77 -22.75
C PHE A 308 -25.63 -1.35 -22.45
N ASN A 309 -25.85 -1.86 -21.23
CA ASN A 309 -27.17 -2.29 -20.80
C ASN A 309 -28.17 -1.13 -20.68
N TYR A 310 -27.75 0.02 -20.13
CA TYR A 310 -28.61 1.21 -20.09
C TYR A 310 -28.80 1.83 -21.48
N LEU A 311 -27.73 1.89 -22.28
CA LEU A 311 -27.76 2.49 -23.62
C LEU A 311 -28.66 1.74 -24.57
N GLN A 312 -28.59 0.40 -24.61
CA GLN A 312 -29.44 -0.38 -25.52
C GLN A 312 -30.93 -0.11 -25.27
N PHE A 313 -31.35 -0.05 -23.99
CA PHE A 313 -32.73 0.22 -23.64
C PHE A 313 -33.12 1.67 -23.90
N SER A 314 -32.22 2.62 -23.60
CA SER A 314 -32.45 4.04 -23.85
C SER A 314 -32.60 4.35 -25.34
N TYR A 315 -31.79 3.72 -26.19
CA TYR A 315 -31.88 3.85 -27.63
C TYR A 315 -33.14 3.20 -28.19
N TYR A 316 -33.50 2.02 -27.68
CA TYR A 316 -34.74 1.35 -28.07
C TYR A 316 -35.97 2.23 -27.80
N ASN A 317 -36.11 2.79 -26.59
CA ASN A 317 -37.22 3.67 -26.24
C ASN A 317 -37.18 5.04 -26.95
N SER A 318 -36.06 5.35 -27.60
CA SER A 318 -35.90 6.54 -28.46
C SER A 318 -36.02 6.20 -29.95
N GLU A 319 -36.51 5.00 -30.30
CA GLU A 319 -36.68 4.49 -31.68
C GLU A 319 -35.37 4.45 -32.50
N LYS A 320 -34.22 4.41 -31.83
CA LYS A 320 -32.89 4.33 -32.42
C LYS A 320 -32.40 2.88 -32.45
N TYR A 321 -33.06 2.05 -33.24
CA TYR A 321 -32.85 0.59 -33.22
C TYR A 321 -31.44 0.17 -33.67
N GLU A 322 -30.80 0.89 -34.58
CA GLU A 322 -29.43 0.58 -35.02
C GLU A 322 -28.43 0.68 -33.85
N GLN A 323 -28.51 1.77 -33.08
CA GLN A 323 -27.70 1.97 -31.88
C GLN A 323 -28.06 0.98 -30.77
N ALA A 324 -29.36 0.67 -30.60
CA ALA A 324 -29.80 -0.31 -29.62
C ALA A 324 -29.19 -1.71 -29.89
N ILE A 325 -29.21 -2.15 -31.16
CA ILE A 325 -28.59 -3.41 -31.60
C ILE A 325 -27.07 -3.38 -31.40
N GLN A 326 -26.41 -2.28 -31.74
CA GLN A 326 -24.97 -2.13 -31.54
C GLN A 326 -24.60 -2.25 -30.06
N CYS A 327 -25.31 -1.56 -29.15
CA CYS A 327 -25.08 -1.64 -27.71
C CYS A 327 -25.38 -3.04 -27.15
N ALA A 328 -26.47 -3.68 -27.57
CA ALA A 328 -26.79 -5.05 -27.17
C ALA A 328 -25.71 -6.06 -27.60
N LYS A 329 -25.24 -5.98 -28.86
CA LYS A 329 -24.11 -6.79 -29.35
C LYS A 329 -22.81 -6.50 -28.59
N THR A 330 -22.61 -5.25 -28.17
CA THR A 330 -21.41 -4.83 -27.41
C THR A 330 -21.44 -5.38 -25.98
N PHE A 331 -22.61 -5.35 -25.32
CA PHE A 331 -22.81 -5.98 -24.00
C PHE A 331 -22.52 -7.49 -24.05
N LEU A 332 -23.03 -8.17 -25.08
CA LEU A 332 -22.84 -9.62 -25.26
C LEU A 332 -21.38 -10.02 -25.55
N LEU A 333 -20.46 -9.06 -25.78
CA LEU A 333 -19.03 -9.37 -25.79
C LEU A 333 -18.50 -9.71 -24.39
N PHE A 334 -19.08 -9.12 -23.34
CA PHE A 334 -18.72 -9.38 -21.94
C PHE A 334 -19.46 -10.61 -21.41
N HIS A 335 -20.77 -10.69 -21.65
CA HIS A 335 -21.60 -11.80 -21.18
C HIS A 335 -22.34 -12.47 -22.34
N PRO A 336 -21.68 -13.38 -23.08
CA PRO A 336 -22.27 -14.04 -24.26
C PRO A 336 -23.53 -14.88 -23.94
N GLU A 337 -23.66 -15.34 -22.70
CA GLU A 337 -24.74 -16.23 -22.25
C GLU A 337 -25.90 -15.48 -21.57
N GLU A 338 -25.89 -14.14 -21.55
CA GLU A 338 -26.95 -13.36 -20.90
C GLU A 338 -28.25 -13.42 -21.71
N GLN A 339 -29.27 -14.05 -21.12
CA GLN A 339 -30.50 -14.42 -21.82
C GLN A 339 -31.37 -13.21 -22.13
N VAL A 340 -31.46 -12.24 -21.23
CA VAL A 340 -32.34 -11.06 -21.39
C VAL A 340 -31.85 -10.20 -22.53
N MET A 341 -30.55 -9.96 -22.62
CA MET A 341 -29.92 -9.18 -23.68
C MET A 341 -30.01 -9.90 -25.02
N THR A 342 -29.88 -11.23 -25.04
CA THR A 342 -30.08 -12.01 -26.27
C THR A 342 -31.52 -11.88 -26.78
N GLN A 343 -32.51 -11.90 -25.89
CA GLN A 343 -33.92 -11.68 -26.24
C GLN A 343 -34.15 -10.25 -26.75
N ASN A 344 -33.58 -9.24 -26.08
CA ASN A 344 -33.65 -7.84 -26.51
C ASN A 344 -33.03 -7.65 -27.90
N LEU A 345 -31.84 -8.22 -28.14
CA LEU A 345 -31.17 -8.18 -29.44
C LEU A 345 -32.04 -8.79 -30.54
N ASN A 346 -32.64 -9.95 -30.30
CA ASN A 346 -33.54 -10.60 -31.26
C ASN A 346 -34.75 -9.73 -31.55
N TYR A 347 -35.37 -9.17 -30.51
CA TYR A 347 -36.51 -8.27 -30.67
C TYR A 347 -36.15 -7.03 -31.50
N TYR A 348 -35.07 -6.33 -31.18
CA TYR A 348 -34.62 -5.16 -31.94
C TYR A 348 -34.27 -5.50 -33.39
N SER A 349 -33.66 -6.68 -33.61
CA SER A 349 -33.29 -7.16 -34.94
C SER A 349 -34.52 -7.41 -35.82
N VAL A 350 -35.59 -7.98 -35.26
CA VAL A 350 -36.87 -8.17 -35.96
C VAL A 350 -37.51 -6.83 -36.30
N VAL A 351 -37.50 -5.87 -35.37
CA VAL A 351 -38.09 -4.53 -35.56
C VAL A 351 -37.36 -3.73 -36.66
N LEU A 352 -36.02 -3.77 -36.70
CA LEU A 352 -35.23 -3.08 -37.72
C LEU A 352 -35.24 -3.81 -39.08
N GLY A 353 -35.37 -5.14 -39.05
CA GLY A 353 -35.17 -6.04 -40.18
C GLY A 353 -33.86 -6.80 -40.06
N GLU A 354 -33.94 -8.14 -40.12
CA GLU A 354 -32.83 -9.05 -39.83
C GLU A 354 -31.60 -8.81 -40.72
N ASP A 355 -31.80 -8.57 -42.02
CA ASP A 355 -30.71 -8.30 -42.96
C ASP A 355 -29.91 -7.05 -42.58
N LYS A 356 -30.60 -5.98 -42.14
CA LYS A 356 -29.93 -4.76 -41.68
C LYS A 356 -29.24 -4.99 -40.34
N ALA A 357 -29.94 -5.62 -39.40
CA ALA A 357 -29.41 -5.93 -38.08
C ALA A 357 -28.12 -6.78 -38.14
N ALA A 358 -28.04 -7.71 -39.10
CA ALA A 358 -26.85 -8.54 -39.32
C ALA A 358 -25.59 -7.73 -39.69
N THR A 359 -25.74 -6.59 -40.39
CA THR A 359 -24.61 -5.73 -40.78
C THR A 359 -24.04 -4.88 -39.65
N ILE A 360 -24.79 -4.73 -38.54
CA ILE A 360 -24.37 -3.91 -37.40
C ILE A 360 -23.37 -4.69 -36.55
N ALA A 361 -22.15 -4.16 -36.44
CA ALA A 361 -21.11 -4.72 -35.59
C ALA A 361 -21.13 -4.10 -34.17
N PRO A 362 -20.68 -4.84 -33.14
CA PRO A 362 -20.43 -4.26 -31.82
C PRO A 362 -19.33 -3.19 -31.89
N ARG A 363 -19.23 -2.36 -30.84
CA ARG A 363 -18.23 -1.28 -30.80
C ARG A 363 -16.80 -1.83 -30.83
N GLN A 364 -16.01 -1.31 -31.76
CA GLN A 364 -14.66 -1.79 -32.01
C GLN A 364 -13.70 -1.47 -30.85
N GLU A 365 -13.86 -0.33 -30.18
CA GLU A 365 -13.07 0.08 -29.02
C GLU A 365 -13.22 -0.91 -27.85
N VAL A 366 -14.45 -1.37 -27.59
CA VAL A 366 -14.75 -2.36 -26.53
C VAL A 366 -14.17 -3.72 -26.87
N LYS A 367 -14.25 -4.13 -28.14
CA LYS A 367 -13.63 -5.38 -28.61
C LYS A 367 -12.11 -5.35 -28.38
N GLN A 368 -11.45 -4.23 -28.64
CA GLN A 368 -10.02 -4.05 -28.39
C GLN A 368 -9.69 -4.06 -26.89
N TYR A 369 -10.51 -3.39 -26.08
CA TYR A 369 -10.38 -3.39 -24.61
C TYR A 369 -10.45 -4.81 -24.05
N ILE A 370 -11.46 -5.60 -24.42
CA ILE A 370 -11.63 -6.99 -23.97
C ILE A 370 -10.43 -7.83 -24.41
N GLN A 371 -10.03 -7.75 -25.68
CA GLN A 371 -8.87 -8.50 -26.18
C GLN A 371 -7.58 -8.18 -25.41
N GLN A 372 -7.34 -6.90 -25.14
CA GLN A 372 -6.18 -6.48 -24.35
C GLN A 372 -6.27 -7.00 -22.92
N SER A 373 -7.41 -6.81 -22.26
CA SER A 373 -7.61 -7.23 -20.87
C SER A 373 -7.45 -8.75 -20.71
N LEU A 374 -8.00 -9.55 -21.62
CA LEU A 374 -7.84 -11.01 -21.58
C LEU A 374 -6.37 -11.43 -21.72
N LEU A 375 -5.63 -10.87 -22.68
CA LEU A 375 -4.20 -11.17 -22.85
C LEU A 375 -3.36 -10.80 -21.62
N GLU A 376 -3.66 -9.66 -20.99
CA GLU A 376 -2.98 -9.23 -19.76
C GLU A 376 -3.30 -10.16 -18.58
N LYS A 377 -4.54 -10.64 -18.47
CA LYS A 377 -4.96 -11.62 -17.47
C LYS A 377 -4.30 -12.98 -17.68
N GLU A 378 -4.18 -13.45 -18.92
CA GLU A 378 -3.44 -14.68 -19.25
C GLU A 378 -1.99 -14.60 -18.73
N LEU A 379 -1.33 -13.46 -18.93
CA LEU A 379 0.03 -13.23 -18.43
C LEU A 379 0.09 -13.16 -16.90
N LEU A 380 -0.90 -12.55 -16.25
CA LEU A 380 -0.97 -12.48 -14.79
C LEU A 380 -1.24 -13.85 -14.15
N TYR A 381 -2.15 -14.65 -14.73
CA TYR A 381 -2.38 -16.02 -14.29
C TYR A 381 -1.17 -16.92 -14.52
N PHE A 382 -0.47 -16.73 -15.65
CA PHE A 382 0.83 -17.38 -15.86
C PHE A 382 1.83 -16.98 -14.77
N GLY A 383 1.91 -15.68 -14.44
CA GLY A 383 2.76 -15.18 -13.36
C GLY A 383 2.42 -15.80 -12.01
N TYR A 384 1.13 -16.01 -11.73
CA TYR A 384 0.67 -16.68 -10.53
C TYR A 384 1.06 -18.18 -10.51
N GLU A 385 0.85 -18.92 -11.60
CA GLU A 385 1.22 -20.34 -11.65
C GLU A 385 2.75 -20.55 -11.59
N ALA A 386 3.51 -19.73 -12.33
CA ALA A 386 4.95 -19.93 -12.50
C ALA A 386 5.79 -19.35 -11.36
N PHE A 387 5.39 -18.19 -10.80
CA PHE A 387 6.18 -17.44 -9.82
C PHE A 387 5.47 -17.25 -8.47
N GLY A 388 4.22 -17.68 -8.34
CA GLY A 388 3.46 -17.56 -7.09
C GLY A 388 2.97 -16.15 -6.78
N ILE A 389 3.06 -15.21 -7.72
CA ILE A 389 2.58 -13.84 -7.56
C ILE A 389 1.06 -13.84 -7.69
N THR A 390 0.36 -13.57 -6.60
CA THR A 390 -1.10 -13.65 -6.54
C THR A 390 -1.74 -12.57 -7.41
N PHE A 391 -2.70 -12.98 -8.24
CA PHE A 391 -3.56 -12.09 -9.01
C PHE A 391 -5.03 -12.34 -8.64
N VAL A 392 -5.76 -11.27 -8.38
CA VAL A 392 -7.21 -11.28 -8.15
C VAL A 392 -7.86 -10.58 -9.32
N ASP A 393 -8.64 -11.33 -10.08
CA ASP A 393 -9.36 -10.79 -11.24
C ASP A 393 -10.48 -9.85 -10.77
N PRO A 394 -10.46 -8.57 -11.18
CA PRO A 394 -11.50 -7.63 -10.79
C PRO A 394 -12.80 -7.81 -11.58
N ASP A 395 -12.78 -8.51 -12.71
CA ASP A 395 -13.93 -8.61 -13.60
C ASP A 395 -14.63 -9.97 -13.52
N THR A 396 -15.96 -9.93 -13.47
CA THR A 396 -16.82 -11.12 -13.46
C THR A 396 -17.01 -11.73 -14.86
N TRP A 397 -16.75 -10.95 -15.91
CA TRP A 397 -16.95 -11.34 -17.31
C TRP A 397 -15.75 -12.09 -17.91
N THR A 398 -14.66 -12.29 -17.18
CA THR A 398 -13.53 -13.09 -17.67
C THR A 398 -13.97 -14.53 -17.93
N PRO A 399 -13.80 -15.06 -19.16
CA PRO A 399 -14.11 -16.45 -19.46
C PRO A 399 -13.33 -17.43 -18.58
N GLU A 400 -13.98 -18.50 -18.10
CA GLU A 400 -13.35 -19.43 -17.16
C GLU A 400 -12.10 -20.13 -17.73
N ASP A 401 -12.01 -20.29 -19.04
CA ASP A 401 -10.91 -20.97 -19.73
C ASP A 401 -9.62 -20.16 -19.78
N VAL A 402 -9.70 -18.84 -19.60
CA VAL A 402 -8.54 -17.94 -19.48
C VAL A 402 -7.70 -18.29 -18.25
N MET A 403 -8.34 -18.72 -17.16
CA MET A 403 -7.64 -19.15 -15.96
C MET A 403 -7.18 -20.62 -16.10
N PRO A 404 -5.87 -20.92 -15.89
CA PRO A 404 -5.36 -22.28 -15.89
C PRO A 404 -6.17 -23.20 -14.97
N LYS A 405 -6.50 -24.41 -15.45
CA LYS A 405 -7.35 -25.36 -14.71
C LYS A 405 -6.83 -25.65 -13.30
N LYS A 406 -5.51 -25.79 -13.13
CA LYS A 406 -4.89 -26.00 -11.81
C LYS A 406 -5.15 -24.84 -10.85
N LEU A 407 -5.06 -23.59 -11.33
CA LEU A 407 -5.34 -22.41 -10.52
C LEU A 407 -6.83 -22.32 -10.18
N ARG A 408 -7.73 -22.65 -11.12
CA ARG A 408 -9.17 -22.75 -10.85
C ARG A 408 -9.48 -23.76 -9.75
N GLU A 409 -8.91 -24.95 -9.84
CA GLU A 409 -9.10 -26.01 -8.83
C GLU A 409 -8.52 -25.58 -7.47
N LYS A 410 -7.36 -24.92 -7.46
CA LYS A 410 -6.75 -24.36 -6.26
C LYS A 410 -7.64 -23.28 -5.62
N GLN A 411 -8.06 -22.28 -6.38
CA GLN A 411 -8.94 -21.21 -5.86
C GLN A 411 -10.28 -21.74 -5.37
N LYS A 412 -10.83 -22.77 -6.04
CA LYS A 412 -12.05 -23.44 -5.59
C LYS A 412 -11.83 -24.13 -4.23
N ALA A 413 -10.73 -24.88 -4.09
CA ALA A 413 -10.37 -25.52 -2.81
C ALA A 413 -10.13 -24.49 -1.71
N ASP A 414 -9.45 -23.38 -2.02
CA ASP A 414 -9.20 -22.29 -1.08
C ASP A 414 -10.52 -21.62 -0.66
N ARG A 415 -11.46 -21.40 -1.59
CA ARG A 415 -12.79 -20.84 -1.31
C ARG A 415 -13.67 -21.79 -0.50
N GLU A 416 -13.65 -23.09 -0.78
CA GLU A 416 -14.36 -24.11 0.01
C GLU A 416 -13.78 -24.18 1.43
N THR A 417 -12.46 -24.06 1.57
CA THR A 417 -11.79 -24.00 2.86
C THR A 417 -12.18 -22.74 3.63
N ALA A 418 -12.18 -21.57 2.98
CA ALA A 418 -12.61 -20.31 3.59
C ALA A 418 -14.09 -20.33 4.00
N ALA A 419 -14.97 -20.92 3.17
CA ALA A 419 -16.38 -21.08 3.49
C ALA A 419 -16.59 -21.99 4.71
N ARG A 420 -15.87 -23.11 4.78
CA ARG A 420 -15.87 -23.98 5.96
C ARG A 420 -15.40 -23.27 7.21
N ILE A 421 -14.29 -22.52 7.13
CA ILE A 421 -13.78 -21.72 8.26
C ILE A 421 -14.83 -20.69 8.69
N THR A 422 -15.47 -20.01 7.75
CA THR A 422 -16.52 -19.02 8.04
C THR A 422 -17.74 -19.66 8.70
N GLU A 423 -18.14 -20.85 8.26
CA GLU A 423 -19.22 -21.63 8.87
C GLU A 423 -18.85 -22.10 10.28
N GLU A 424 -17.63 -22.61 10.48
CA GLU A 424 -17.10 -23.00 11.79
C GLU A 424 -17.08 -21.80 12.75
N ILE A 425 -16.63 -20.63 12.30
CA ILE A 425 -16.70 -19.36 13.06
C ILE A 425 -18.15 -18.98 13.38
N GLY A 426 -19.06 -19.06 12.40
CA GLY A 426 -20.47 -18.72 12.59
C GLY A 426 -21.17 -19.66 13.59
N ASN A 427 -20.84 -20.95 13.56
CA ASN A 427 -21.34 -21.93 14.52
C ASN A 427 -20.78 -21.68 15.91
N LEU A 428 -19.48 -21.37 16.02
CA LEU A 428 -18.84 -21.00 17.27
C LEU A 428 -19.47 -19.72 17.86
N MET A 429 -19.75 -18.72 17.03
CA MET A 429 -20.43 -17.49 17.48
C MET A 429 -21.82 -17.77 18.03
N LYS A 430 -22.61 -18.64 17.39
CA LYS A 430 -23.92 -19.07 17.91
C LYS A 430 -23.81 -19.86 19.20
N GLU A 431 -22.81 -20.73 19.32
CA GLU A 431 -22.54 -21.47 20.55
C GLU A 431 -22.19 -20.50 21.70
N ILE A 432 -21.34 -19.50 21.43
CA ILE A 432 -21.03 -18.43 22.38
C ILE A 432 -22.29 -17.65 22.76
N GLU A 433 -23.15 -17.27 21.81
CA GLU A 433 -24.42 -16.59 22.09
C GLU A 433 -25.34 -17.43 22.98
N THR A 434 -25.48 -18.73 22.71
CA THR A 434 -26.29 -19.64 23.54
C THR A 434 -25.70 -19.78 24.95
N LEU A 435 -24.38 -19.90 25.10
CA LEU A 435 -23.71 -19.94 26.40
C LEU A 435 -23.84 -18.61 27.17
N VAL A 436 -23.88 -17.48 26.48
CA VAL A 436 -24.13 -16.15 27.07
C VAL A 436 -25.59 -15.99 27.49
N GLU A 437 -26.55 -16.51 26.73
CA GLU A 437 -27.97 -16.53 27.08
C GLU A 437 -28.27 -17.49 28.25
N GLU A 438 -27.65 -18.68 28.27
CA GLU A 438 -27.75 -19.63 29.39
C GLU A 438 -27.11 -19.04 30.66
N LYS A 439 -25.95 -18.39 30.56
CA LYS A 439 -25.35 -17.65 31.69
C LYS A 439 -26.18 -16.44 32.12
N LYS A 440 -26.93 -15.78 31.24
CA LYS A 440 -27.88 -14.72 31.61
C LYS A 440 -29.09 -15.26 32.37
N LYS A 441 -29.51 -16.50 32.11
CA LYS A 441 -30.62 -17.17 32.81
C LYS A 441 -30.24 -17.66 34.21
N ASP A 442 -28.98 -18.01 34.41
CA ASP A 442 -28.42 -18.39 35.73
C ASP A 442 -27.86 -17.19 36.53
N SER A 443 -27.82 -15.98 35.95
CA SER A 443 -27.21 -14.78 36.56
C SER A 443 -28.26 -13.76 37.04
N THR A 444 -29.10 -14.17 37.99
CA THR A 444 -29.69 -13.19 38.93
C THR A 444 -28.93 -13.09 40.25
N ASP A 445 -27.81 -13.78 40.45
CA ASP A 445 -27.04 -13.68 41.71
C ASP A 445 -25.50 -13.60 41.58
N VAL A 446 -24.93 -13.44 40.38
CA VAL A 446 -23.45 -13.35 40.21
C VAL A 446 -23.03 -12.20 39.29
N VAL A 447 -23.48 -10.99 39.59
CA VAL A 447 -22.82 -9.77 39.09
C VAL A 447 -21.83 -9.28 40.15
N LYS A 448 -20.74 -10.04 40.32
CA LYS A 448 -19.48 -9.53 40.91
C LYS A 448 -18.27 -10.22 40.27
N MET A 449 -17.56 -9.44 39.45
CA MET A 449 -16.15 -9.58 39.10
C MET A 449 -15.70 -10.89 38.43
N VAL A 450 -15.49 -10.85 37.10
CA VAL A 450 -14.48 -11.68 36.44
C VAL A 450 -13.41 -10.74 35.88
N LYS A 451 -12.30 -10.62 36.60
CA LYS A 451 -11.02 -10.13 36.05
C LYS A 451 -10.28 -11.34 35.47
N PRO A 452 -9.57 -11.23 34.33
CA PRO A 452 -8.62 -12.26 33.92
C PRO A 452 -7.62 -12.51 35.06
N LEU A 453 -7.35 -13.76 35.38
CA LEU A 453 -6.31 -14.13 36.35
C LEU A 453 -4.94 -13.87 35.70
N GLU A 454 -4.26 -12.81 36.14
CA GLU A 454 -2.87 -12.54 35.81
C GLU A 454 -1.95 -13.21 36.86
N GLY A 455 -0.76 -13.69 36.44
CA GLY A 455 0.27 -14.20 37.36
C GLY A 455 0.57 -15.70 37.27
N GLY A 456 0.63 -16.25 36.06
CA GLY A 456 1.12 -17.62 35.84
C GLY A 456 2.57 -17.82 36.28
N ALA A 457 2.97 -19.08 36.47
CA ALA A 457 4.33 -19.42 36.87
C ALA A 457 5.34 -19.01 35.77
N VAL A 458 6.50 -18.49 36.16
CA VAL A 458 7.58 -18.18 35.22
C VAL A 458 8.33 -19.48 34.92
N LEU A 459 8.44 -19.85 33.64
CA LEU A 459 9.00 -21.13 33.18
C LEU A 459 10.49 -21.34 33.52
N TYR A 460 11.22 -20.27 33.85
CA TYR A 460 12.65 -20.27 34.05
C TYR A 460 12.99 -19.75 35.46
N ASN A 461 13.83 -20.50 36.19
CA ASN A 461 14.19 -20.18 37.59
C ASN A 461 14.96 -18.85 37.74
N ASP A 462 15.64 -18.40 36.68
CA ASP A 462 16.50 -17.21 36.71
C ASP A 462 15.74 -15.91 36.39
N ILE A 463 14.46 -16.01 35.99
CA ILE A 463 13.64 -14.85 35.63
C ILE A 463 12.78 -14.46 36.82
N VAL A 464 12.83 -13.19 37.20
CA VAL A 464 12.09 -12.63 38.33
C VAL A 464 11.02 -11.66 37.83
N VAL A 465 9.78 -11.83 38.31
CA VAL A 465 8.72 -10.82 38.14
C VAL A 465 8.99 -9.67 39.11
N THR A 466 9.46 -8.54 38.59
CA THR A 466 9.82 -7.36 39.38
C THR A 466 8.60 -6.46 39.62
N MET A 467 7.72 -6.34 38.62
CA MET A 467 6.47 -5.59 38.75
C MET A 467 5.32 -6.30 38.04
N THR A 468 4.17 -6.33 38.69
CA THR A 468 2.89 -6.83 38.14
C THR A 468 2.05 -5.66 37.61
N SER A 469 0.95 -5.95 36.89
CA SER A 469 0.03 -4.91 36.39
C SER A 469 -0.46 -3.96 37.47
N ARG A 470 -0.68 -4.47 38.69
CA ARG A 470 -1.08 -3.66 39.83
C ARG A 470 -0.03 -2.64 40.25
N GLN A 471 1.25 -2.99 40.16
CA GLN A 471 2.37 -2.10 40.47
C GLN A 471 2.67 -1.15 39.30
N LEU A 472 2.28 -1.52 38.09
CA LEU A 472 2.39 -0.70 36.88
C LEU A 472 1.10 0.07 36.56
N ASN A 473 0.19 0.23 37.52
CA ASN A 473 -1.07 0.98 37.39
C ASN A 473 -1.84 0.69 36.08
N GLY A 474 -2.02 -0.59 35.74
CA GLY A 474 -2.75 -0.99 34.54
C GLY A 474 -3.25 -2.43 34.58
N SER A 475 -3.61 -2.96 33.41
CA SER A 475 -3.96 -4.37 33.19
C SER A 475 -3.08 -4.97 32.10
N GLN A 476 -2.85 -6.27 32.19
CA GLN A 476 -2.00 -7.01 31.27
C GLN A 476 -0.62 -6.35 31.10
N ARG A 477 0.09 -6.07 32.21
CA ARG A 477 1.46 -5.55 32.20
C ARG A 477 2.34 -6.40 33.10
N VAL A 478 3.56 -6.68 32.66
CA VAL A 478 4.55 -7.37 33.48
C VAL A 478 5.95 -6.83 33.22
N LEU A 479 6.68 -6.61 34.31
CA LEU A 479 8.10 -6.31 34.25
C LEU A 479 8.90 -7.50 34.78
N LEU A 480 9.74 -8.06 33.93
CA LEU A 480 10.55 -9.23 34.18
C LEU A 480 12.03 -8.84 34.11
N ASP A 481 12.84 -9.41 34.98
CA ASP A 481 14.29 -9.20 34.98
C ASP A 481 15.03 -10.53 34.95
N GLY A 482 16.25 -10.54 34.40
CA GLY A 482 17.07 -11.74 34.26
C GLY A 482 16.71 -12.61 33.05
N VAL A 483 16.00 -12.06 32.05
CA VAL A 483 15.60 -12.83 30.85
C VAL A 483 16.82 -13.19 29.99
N ILE A 484 17.81 -12.29 29.90
CA ILE A 484 19.12 -12.54 29.28
C ILE A 484 20.22 -11.97 30.17
N ASN A 485 21.45 -12.45 29.98
CA ASN A 485 22.62 -11.98 30.73
C ASN A 485 23.36 -10.84 30.01
N ASP A 486 24.32 -10.23 30.70
CA ASP A 486 25.09 -9.08 30.19
C ASP A 486 25.90 -9.40 28.93
N ASP A 487 26.40 -10.62 28.77
CA ASP A 487 27.13 -11.03 27.56
C ASP A 487 26.20 -11.09 26.35
N GLN A 488 24.99 -11.62 26.53
CA GLN A 488 23.97 -11.65 25.48
C GLN A 488 23.50 -10.25 25.10
N CYS A 489 23.32 -9.35 26.07
CA CYS A 489 23.01 -7.94 25.81
C CYS A 489 24.09 -7.27 24.96
N ARG A 490 25.36 -7.41 25.35
CA ARG A 490 26.50 -6.84 24.60
C ARG A 490 26.58 -7.40 23.19
N GLU A 491 26.33 -8.70 23.02
CA GLU A 491 26.39 -9.33 21.70
C GLU A 491 25.27 -8.85 20.77
N LEU A 492 24.05 -8.66 21.28
CA LEU A 492 22.95 -8.09 20.50
C LEU A 492 23.18 -6.61 20.16
N GLN A 493 23.77 -5.83 21.06
CA GLN A 493 24.18 -4.45 20.73
C GLN A 493 25.23 -4.42 19.62
N ARG A 494 26.23 -5.30 19.66
CA ARG A 494 27.24 -5.42 18.59
C ARG A 494 26.60 -5.83 17.27
N LEU A 495 25.68 -6.80 17.29
CA LEU A 495 24.91 -7.19 16.11
C LEU A 495 24.18 -5.98 15.53
N SER A 496 23.47 -5.20 16.36
CA SER A 496 22.80 -3.99 15.90
C SER A 496 23.80 -3.00 15.30
N ASN A 497 24.92 -2.71 15.96
CA ASN A 497 25.89 -1.72 15.46
C ASN A 497 26.61 -2.16 14.18
N ALA A 498 26.72 -3.46 13.91
CA ALA A 498 27.33 -4.01 12.71
C ALA A 498 26.32 -4.20 11.56
N ALA A 499 25.07 -4.56 11.86
CA ALA A 499 24.06 -4.97 10.87
C ALA A 499 22.97 -3.92 10.60
N ALA A 500 22.78 -2.96 11.51
CA ALA A 500 21.64 -2.04 11.42
C ALA A 500 21.84 -0.99 10.32
N GLY A 501 20.79 -0.76 9.54
CA GLY A 501 20.72 0.39 8.64
C GLY A 501 20.27 1.63 9.40
N LYS A 502 20.87 2.80 9.13
CA LYS A 502 20.32 4.07 9.62
C LYS A 502 18.96 4.32 8.96
N GLY A 503 17.95 4.64 9.76
CA GLY A 503 16.56 4.78 9.29
C GLY A 503 15.93 3.47 8.78
N ASP A 504 16.53 2.32 9.07
CA ASP A 504 15.90 1.01 8.87
C ASP A 504 14.61 0.97 9.68
N GLY A 505 13.53 0.43 9.14
CA GLY A 505 12.21 0.55 9.76
C GLY A 505 11.39 1.80 9.37
N TYR A 506 12.00 2.79 8.69
CA TYR A 506 11.35 4.08 8.37
C TYR A 506 11.79 4.65 7.01
N ARG A 507 11.89 3.80 5.98
CA ARG A 507 12.26 4.19 4.59
C ARG A 507 13.55 5.02 4.47
N GLY A 508 14.50 4.81 5.38
CA GLY A 508 15.77 5.56 5.42
C GLY A 508 15.70 6.88 6.18
N GLY A 509 14.56 7.21 6.81
CA GLY A 509 14.41 8.34 7.72
C GLY A 509 15.29 8.15 8.96
N VAL A 510 16.40 8.87 9.03
CA VAL A 510 17.39 8.72 10.11
C VAL A 510 16.91 9.27 11.45
N SER A 511 15.87 10.11 11.46
CA SER A 511 15.31 10.76 12.65
C SER A 511 13.77 10.80 12.56
N PRO A 512 13.09 9.65 12.61
CA PRO A 512 11.67 9.52 12.22
C PRO A 512 10.67 10.11 13.22
N HIS A 513 11.06 10.25 14.50
CA HIS A 513 10.16 10.69 15.59
C HIS A 513 10.66 11.91 16.34
N SER A 514 11.97 12.12 16.37
CA SER A 514 12.60 13.27 17.01
C SER A 514 13.80 13.70 16.17
N PRO A 515 13.93 15.00 15.83
CA PRO A 515 15.06 15.51 15.06
C PRO A 515 16.38 15.50 15.86
N SER A 516 16.30 15.25 17.17
CA SER A 516 17.42 15.21 18.12
C SER A 516 17.96 13.79 18.36
N GLU A 517 17.42 12.78 17.68
CA GLU A 517 17.86 11.38 17.80
C GLU A 517 18.11 10.76 16.42
N THR A 518 19.06 9.84 16.34
CA THR A 518 19.21 8.95 15.17
C THR A 518 18.64 7.57 15.46
N PHE A 519 17.92 7.00 14.50
CA PHE A 519 17.33 5.66 14.55
C PHE A 519 18.12 4.67 13.68
N GLN A 520 18.38 3.48 14.21
CA GLN A 520 18.87 2.34 13.43
C GLN A 520 18.23 1.04 13.91
N GLY A 521 18.03 0.09 13.02
CA GLY A 521 17.49 -1.22 13.41
C GLY A 521 17.88 -2.35 12.46
N VAL A 522 17.54 -3.58 12.88
CA VAL A 522 17.77 -4.82 12.15
C VAL A 522 16.68 -5.85 12.48
N THR A 523 16.11 -6.48 11.46
CA THR A 523 15.14 -7.58 11.63
C THR A 523 15.85 -8.93 11.78
N VAL A 524 15.16 -9.94 12.33
CA VAL A 524 15.73 -11.29 12.51
C VAL A 524 16.20 -11.88 11.18
N LEU A 525 15.40 -11.75 10.12
CA LEU A 525 15.73 -12.25 8.79
C LEU A 525 16.98 -11.57 8.22
N LYS A 526 17.07 -10.23 8.34
CA LYS A 526 18.26 -9.47 7.90
C LYS A 526 19.51 -9.89 8.67
N ALA A 527 19.41 -10.06 9.99
CA ALA A 527 20.53 -10.56 10.79
C ALA A 527 20.98 -11.95 10.32
N VAL A 528 20.05 -12.87 10.03
CA VAL A 528 20.38 -14.22 9.54
C VAL A 528 21.06 -14.16 8.16
N LYS A 529 20.55 -13.35 7.22
CA LYS A 529 21.16 -13.17 5.89
C LYS A 529 22.58 -12.65 5.98
N LEU A 530 22.81 -11.57 6.73
CA LEU A 530 24.16 -11.04 6.97
C LEU A 530 25.07 -12.07 7.67
N GLY A 531 24.48 -12.93 8.50
CA GLY A 531 25.17 -14.06 9.13
C GLY A 531 25.60 -15.13 8.13
N GLN A 532 24.75 -15.44 7.14
CA GLN A 532 25.04 -16.40 6.07
C GLN A 532 26.09 -15.87 5.09
N GLU A 533 26.08 -14.56 4.83
CA GLU A 533 27.06 -13.85 4.00
C GLU A 533 28.41 -13.64 4.71
N GLY A 534 28.49 -13.94 6.01
CA GLY A 534 29.69 -13.75 6.82
C GLY A 534 29.98 -12.29 7.21
N ALA A 535 29.04 -11.37 6.95
CA ALA A 535 29.14 -9.96 7.32
C ALA A 535 28.99 -9.76 8.85
N VAL A 536 28.23 -10.63 9.51
CA VAL A 536 28.15 -10.72 10.98
C VAL A 536 28.29 -12.19 11.43
N PRO A 537 28.64 -12.46 12.70
CA PRO A 537 28.69 -13.84 13.17
C PRO A 537 27.28 -14.46 13.19
N LEU A 538 27.10 -15.61 12.53
CA LEU A 538 25.82 -16.32 12.50
C LEU A 538 25.29 -16.67 13.90
N GLN A 539 26.19 -16.84 14.88
CA GLN A 539 25.84 -17.06 16.28
C GLN A 539 25.10 -15.87 16.90
N SER A 540 25.46 -14.64 16.53
CA SER A 540 24.80 -13.41 17.01
C SER A 540 23.38 -13.32 16.44
N SER A 541 23.20 -13.65 15.16
CA SER A 541 21.89 -13.70 14.51
C SER A 541 20.98 -14.78 15.11
N ARG A 542 21.55 -15.95 15.42
CA ARG A 542 20.84 -17.02 16.13
C ARG A 542 20.45 -16.60 17.55
N LEU A 543 21.35 -15.93 18.27
CA LEU A 543 21.07 -15.40 19.60
C LEU A 543 19.87 -14.45 19.56
N PHE A 544 19.77 -13.57 18.57
CA PHE A 544 18.63 -12.67 18.41
C PHE A 544 17.29 -13.43 18.27
N PHE A 545 17.25 -14.48 17.46
CA PHE A 545 16.06 -15.34 17.36
C PHE A 545 15.76 -16.06 18.68
N ASP A 546 16.77 -16.70 19.28
CA ASP A 546 16.60 -17.52 20.48
C ASP A 546 16.09 -16.71 21.68
N VAL A 547 16.55 -15.45 21.85
CA VAL A 547 16.06 -14.58 22.92
C VAL A 547 14.63 -14.11 22.65
N SER A 548 14.26 -13.87 21.39
CA SER A 548 12.91 -13.47 21.01
C SER A 548 11.91 -14.60 21.33
N GLU A 549 12.26 -15.84 20.97
CA GLU A 549 11.50 -17.04 21.33
C GLU A 549 11.40 -17.25 22.85
N LYS A 550 12.49 -16.99 23.59
CA LYS A 550 12.47 -17.06 25.05
C LYS A 550 11.48 -16.06 25.64
N VAL A 551 11.45 -14.83 25.12
CA VAL A 551 10.48 -13.80 25.55
C VAL A 551 9.05 -14.26 25.27
N ARG A 552 8.76 -14.76 24.05
CA ARG A 552 7.44 -15.29 23.67
C ARG A 552 6.91 -16.32 24.68
N LYS A 553 7.71 -17.35 24.99
CA LYS A 553 7.34 -18.43 25.92
C LYS A 553 7.09 -17.92 27.35
N VAL A 554 7.87 -16.93 27.79
CA VAL A 554 7.70 -16.34 29.12
C VAL A 554 6.39 -15.56 29.19
N LEU A 555 6.04 -14.80 28.16
CA LEU A 555 4.77 -14.06 28.09
C LEU A 555 3.56 -15.02 28.05
N GLU A 556 3.61 -16.06 27.21
CA GLU A 556 2.56 -17.10 27.14
C GLU A 556 2.27 -17.70 28.51
N SER A 557 3.33 -18.05 29.24
CA SER A 557 3.21 -18.63 30.58
C SER A 557 2.68 -17.62 31.61
N TYR A 558 3.17 -16.38 31.59
CA TYR A 558 2.77 -15.38 32.58
C TYR A 558 1.31 -14.94 32.40
N PHE A 559 0.87 -14.72 31.16
CA PHE A 559 -0.49 -14.31 30.82
C PHE A 559 -1.46 -15.50 30.71
N LEU A 560 -0.99 -16.73 30.96
CA LEU A 560 -1.80 -17.95 30.93
C LEU A 560 -2.59 -18.11 29.61
N LEU A 561 -1.89 -17.93 28.49
CA LEU A 561 -2.51 -17.98 27.17
C LEU A 561 -2.82 -19.43 26.76
N ASP A 562 -4.06 -19.68 26.35
CA ASP A 562 -4.51 -20.99 25.84
C ASP A 562 -4.03 -21.27 24.40
N THR A 563 -3.53 -20.23 23.72
CA THR A 563 -3.05 -20.25 22.35
C THR A 563 -1.63 -19.70 22.28
N SER A 564 -0.83 -20.23 21.35
CA SER A 564 0.52 -19.73 21.11
C SER A 564 0.46 -18.33 20.49
N LEU A 565 1.34 -17.45 20.96
CA LEU A 565 1.63 -16.19 20.31
C LEU A 565 2.40 -16.46 19.01
N TYR A 566 2.00 -15.78 17.95
CA TYR A 566 2.75 -15.71 16.70
C TYR A 566 3.44 -14.35 16.63
N PHE A 567 4.72 -14.31 16.25
CA PHE A 567 5.38 -13.03 16.00
C PHE A 567 4.70 -12.34 14.82
N SER A 568 4.22 -11.12 15.02
CA SER A 568 3.76 -10.25 13.93
C SER A 568 4.91 -9.42 13.38
N TYR A 569 5.85 -9.00 14.23
CA TYR A 569 7.06 -8.29 13.83
C TYR A 569 8.12 -8.34 14.94
N SER A 570 9.39 -8.53 14.56
CA SER A 570 10.55 -8.55 15.48
C SER A 570 11.64 -7.57 15.04
N HIS A 571 11.99 -6.61 15.89
CA HIS A 571 12.93 -5.54 15.54
C HIS A 571 13.95 -5.26 16.64
N LEU A 572 15.24 -5.49 16.36
CA LEU A 572 16.34 -5.03 17.19
C LEU A 572 16.67 -3.60 16.79
N VAL A 573 16.44 -2.67 17.71
CA VAL A 573 16.47 -1.23 17.45
C VAL A 573 17.40 -0.52 18.43
N CYS A 574 18.17 0.44 17.92
CA CYS A 574 18.93 1.38 18.72
C CYS A 574 18.61 2.83 18.33
N ARG A 575 18.55 3.69 19.35
CA ARG A 575 18.38 5.14 19.20
C ARG A 575 19.53 5.86 19.88
N SER A 576 20.14 6.82 19.20
CA SER A 576 21.27 7.58 19.74
C SER A 576 20.94 9.06 19.80
N ALA A 577 21.31 9.72 20.91
CA ALA A 577 21.21 11.16 21.06
C ALA A 577 22.13 11.89 20.06
N ILE A 578 21.68 13.03 19.53
CA ILE A 578 22.49 13.96 18.74
C ILE A 578 22.89 15.12 19.66
N ASP A 579 24.16 15.15 20.09
CA ASP A 579 24.66 16.09 21.10
C ASP A 579 24.34 17.56 20.79
N GLU A 580 24.43 17.96 19.51
CA GLU A 580 24.24 19.34 19.03
C GLU A 580 22.78 19.81 19.07
N LYS A 581 21.82 18.93 19.38
CA LYS A 581 20.37 19.20 19.33
C LYS A 581 19.64 18.94 20.65
N GLN A 582 20.38 18.80 21.76
CA GLN A 582 19.80 18.49 23.07
C GLN A 582 19.31 19.71 23.86
N ASP A 583 19.87 20.90 23.61
CA ASP A 583 19.60 22.12 24.40
C ASP A 583 18.14 22.64 24.34
N GLN A 584 17.30 22.08 23.45
CA GLN A 584 15.88 22.39 23.31
C GLN A 584 14.98 21.14 23.20
N CYS A 585 15.48 19.94 23.54
CA CYS A 585 14.74 18.70 23.32
C CYS A 585 13.66 18.48 24.40
N SER A 586 12.40 18.78 24.07
CA SER A 586 11.21 18.41 24.87
C SER A 586 10.41 17.26 24.28
N ASP A 587 10.76 16.82 23.07
CA ASP A 587 10.00 15.87 22.29
C ASP A 587 10.23 14.44 22.78
N LEU A 588 9.19 13.61 22.74
CA LEU A 588 9.31 12.19 23.06
C LEU A 588 10.17 11.48 22.00
N SER A 589 11.03 10.56 22.43
CA SER A 589 11.75 9.65 21.53
C SER A 589 10.76 8.83 20.70
N HIS A 590 9.66 8.41 21.33
CA HIS A 590 8.53 7.80 20.64
C HIS A 590 7.23 8.42 21.16
N PRO A 591 6.40 9.03 20.29
CA PRO A 591 5.11 9.58 20.68
C PRO A 591 4.24 8.54 21.39
N VAL A 592 3.33 9.02 22.24
CA VAL A 592 2.36 8.16 22.91
C VAL A 592 1.41 7.58 21.87
N HIS A 593 1.26 6.26 21.88
CA HIS A 593 0.45 5.50 20.93
C HIS A 593 -0.11 4.23 21.57
N VAL A 594 -0.94 3.51 20.82
CA VAL A 594 -1.43 2.17 21.15
C VAL A 594 -1.09 1.26 19.98
N ASP A 595 -0.58 0.05 20.25
CA ASP A 595 0.01 -0.81 19.22
C ASP A 595 -1.02 -1.38 18.23
N ASN A 596 -2.29 -1.52 18.63
CA ASN A 596 -3.35 -2.14 17.81
C ASN A 596 -4.54 -1.24 17.46
N CYS A 597 -4.44 0.06 17.72
CA CYS A 597 -5.50 1.01 17.37
C CYS A 597 -4.97 2.43 17.17
N LEU A 598 -5.77 3.28 16.55
CA LEU A 598 -5.52 4.71 16.44
C LEU A 598 -5.97 5.39 17.74
N LEU A 599 -5.01 5.93 18.49
CA LEU A 599 -5.28 6.69 19.72
C LEU A 599 -5.74 8.11 19.37
N VAL A 600 -6.99 8.43 19.66
CA VAL A 600 -7.58 9.76 19.51
C VAL A 600 -7.69 10.41 20.88
N SER A 601 -6.61 11.08 21.30
CA SER A 601 -6.43 11.54 22.68
C SER A 601 -7.46 12.59 23.13
N GLU A 602 -7.97 13.39 22.19
CA GLU A 602 -8.99 14.42 22.42
C GLU A 602 -10.34 13.83 22.78
N LEU A 603 -10.64 12.63 22.27
CA LEU A 603 -11.89 11.90 22.50
C LEU A 603 -11.75 10.81 23.57
N ASN A 604 -10.53 10.53 24.04
CA ASN A 604 -10.20 9.35 24.84
C ASN A 604 -10.67 8.05 24.18
N GLU A 605 -10.51 7.96 22.86
CA GLU A 605 -10.91 6.79 22.07
C GLU A 605 -9.70 6.10 21.44
N CYS A 606 -9.89 4.81 21.14
CA CYS A 606 -8.90 3.93 20.53
C CYS A 606 -9.63 3.13 19.45
N ILE A 607 -9.46 3.56 18.19
CA ILE A 607 -10.23 3.08 17.05
C ILE A 607 -9.44 1.98 16.35
N LYS A 608 -10.01 0.77 16.27
CA LYS A 608 -9.38 -0.38 15.61
C LYS A 608 -9.67 -0.36 14.11
N GLU A 609 -8.96 0.50 13.39
CA GLU A 609 -9.05 0.58 11.93
C GLU A 609 -7.68 0.85 11.30
N PRO A 610 -7.47 0.49 10.01
CA PRO A 610 -6.27 0.88 9.28
C PRO A 610 -6.07 2.41 9.33
N PRO A 611 -4.84 2.90 9.54
CA PRO A 611 -3.56 2.19 9.41
C PRO A 611 -3.07 1.46 10.67
N ALA A 612 -3.86 1.35 11.75
CA ALA A 612 -3.43 0.61 12.93
C ALA A 612 -3.32 -0.90 12.67
N TYR A 613 -2.34 -1.54 13.32
CA TYR A 613 -2.16 -2.99 13.26
C TYR A 613 -3.15 -3.70 14.18
N THR A 614 -4.43 -3.72 13.78
CA THR A 614 -5.57 -4.18 14.60
C THR A 614 -5.46 -5.63 15.07
N HIS A 615 -4.62 -6.42 14.41
CA HIS A 615 -4.34 -7.83 14.70
C HIS A 615 -3.29 -8.06 15.80
N ARG A 616 -2.63 -7.01 16.32
CA ARG A 616 -1.66 -7.16 17.43
C ARG A 616 -2.40 -7.34 18.75
N ASP A 617 -2.01 -8.37 19.50
CA ASP A 617 -2.64 -8.73 20.77
C ASP A 617 -1.73 -8.46 21.97
N TYR A 618 -0.43 -8.76 21.83
CA TYR A 618 0.57 -8.55 22.88
C TYR A 618 1.86 -7.94 22.31
N SER A 619 2.54 -7.17 23.15
CA SER A 619 3.81 -6.53 22.86
C SER A 619 4.84 -6.85 23.94
N ALA A 620 6.11 -6.93 23.56
CA ALA A 620 7.21 -7.05 24.50
C ALA A 620 8.42 -6.20 24.07
N ILE A 621 9.08 -5.61 25.05
CA ILE A 621 10.33 -4.87 24.85
C ILE A 621 11.39 -5.48 25.76
N LEU A 622 12.42 -6.07 25.15
CA LEU A 622 13.61 -6.57 25.83
C LEU A 622 14.72 -5.51 25.75
N TYR A 623 15.07 -4.93 26.90
CA TYR A 623 16.08 -3.89 27.01
C TYR A 623 17.49 -4.48 27.05
N LEU A 624 18.43 -3.87 26.32
CA LEU A 624 19.79 -4.37 26.17
C LEU A 624 20.82 -3.58 26.98
N ASN A 625 20.49 -2.39 27.47
CA ASN A 625 21.43 -1.55 28.21
C ASN A 625 20.77 -0.48 29.08
N ASP A 626 21.59 0.20 29.88
CA ASP A 626 21.27 1.30 30.80
C ASP A 626 22.35 2.39 30.86
N ASP A 627 23.36 2.35 29.98
CA ASP A 627 24.44 3.34 29.85
C ASP A 627 24.03 4.54 28.96
N PHE A 628 22.85 5.11 29.24
CA PHE A 628 22.32 6.30 28.59
C PHE A 628 21.44 7.12 29.55
N GLU A 629 21.15 8.37 29.19
CA GLU A 629 20.26 9.25 29.95
C GLU A 629 18.90 9.45 29.24
N GLY A 630 17.83 9.49 30.01
CA GLY A 630 16.45 9.54 29.52
C GLY A 630 15.96 8.19 28.98
N GLY A 631 15.12 8.20 27.95
CA GLY A 631 14.67 6.99 27.25
C GLY A 631 13.75 6.06 28.04
N GLU A 632 13.18 6.51 29.16
CA GLU A 632 12.22 5.74 29.93
C GLU A 632 10.91 5.53 29.16
N LEU A 633 10.34 4.33 29.28
CA LEU A 633 9.00 4.08 28.75
C LEU A 633 7.96 4.55 29.76
N ILE A 634 6.98 5.30 29.27
CA ILE A 634 5.84 5.78 30.06
C ILE A 634 4.56 5.13 29.55
N PHE A 635 3.71 4.69 30.47
CA PHE A 635 2.31 4.39 30.19
C PHE A 635 1.46 5.61 30.52
N THR A 636 0.42 5.87 29.75
CA THR A 636 -0.51 6.97 29.97
C THR A 636 -1.95 6.48 30.04
N GLU A 637 -2.85 7.37 30.46
CA GLU A 637 -4.27 7.23 30.14
C GLU A 637 -4.50 7.48 28.63
N LEU A 638 -5.74 7.29 28.17
CA LEU A 638 -6.13 7.54 26.77
C LEU A 638 -5.98 9.02 26.35
N ASP A 639 -5.81 9.94 27.29
CA ASP A 639 -5.56 11.36 27.04
C ASP A 639 -4.13 11.67 26.54
N ALA A 640 -3.28 10.65 26.44
CA ALA A 640 -1.87 10.72 26.04
C ALA A 640 -0.98 11.65 26.90
N ARG A 641 -1.48 12.14 28.05
CA ARG A 641 -0.82 13.16 28.90
C ARG A 641 -0.62 12.67 30.32
N THR A 642 -1.61 11.99 30.88
CA THR A 642 -1.58 11.56 32.28
C THR A 642 -0.75 10.28 32.39
N VAL A 643 0.51 10.41 32.82
CA VAL A 643 1.42 9.28 33.03
C VAL A 643 0.94 8.43 34.21
N THR A 644 0.70 7.14 33.96
CA THR A 644 0.22 6.17 34.96
C THR A 644 1.34 5.32 35.53
N ALA A 645 2.37 5.01 34.74
CA ALA A 645 3.54 4.26 35.17
C ALA A 645 4.77 4.61 34.31
N GLU A 646 5.95 4.39 34.86
CA GLU A 646 7.23 4.63 34.20
C GLU A 646 8.17 3.44 34.41
N VAL A 647 8.84 3.01 33.34
CA VAL A 647 9.73 1.85 33.31
C VAL A 647 11.11 2.27 32.82
N ARG A 648 12.10 2.13 33.70
CA ARG A 648 13.51 2.39 33.36
C ARG A 648 14.13 1.17 32.66
N PRO A 649 14.73 1.34 31.46
CA PRO A 649 15.47 0.30 30.76
C PRO A 649 16.68 -0.21 31.57
N ARG A 650 16.98 -1.50 31.43
CA ARG A 650 18.25 -2.12 31.86
C ARG A 650 18.49 -3.42 31.13
N CYS A 651 19.75 -3.84 31.00
CA CYS A 651 20.06 -5.12 30.36
C CYS A 651 19.26 -6.28 30.99
N GLY A 652 18.67 -7.12 30.15
CA GLY A 652 17.97 -8.34 30.57
C GLY A 652 16.58 -8.11 31.12
N ARG A 653 16.09 -6.87 31.11
CA ARG A 653 14.72 -6.50 31.50
C ARG A 653 13.76 -6.64 30.33
N VAL A 654 12.63 -7.28 30.56
CA VAL A 654 11.52 -7.38 29.61
C VAL A 654 10.30 -6.71 30.19
N LEU A 655 9.73 -5.79 29.42
CA LEU A 655 8.39 -5.27 29.65
C LEU A 655 7.43 -5.95 28.67
N GLY A 656 6.50 -6.75 29.17
CA GLY A 656 5.44 -7.39 28.38
C GLY A 656 4.09 -6.76 28.69
N PHE A 657 3.27 -6.50 27.67
CA PHE A 657 1.95 -5.90 27.87
C PHE A 657 0.96 -6.22 26.74
N GLY A 658 -0.33 -6.11 27.01
CA GLY A 658 -1.39 -6.20 25.98
C GLY A 658 -1.34 -5.01 25.01
N SER A 659 -1.53 -5.23 23.72
CA SER A 659 -1.37 -4.19 22.69
C SER A 659 -2.56 -3.22 22.57
N GLY A 660 -3.58 -3.39 23.40
CA GLY A 660 -4.88 -2.70 23.33
C GLY A 660 -4.96 -1.35 24.01
N LYS A 661 -6.18 -0.80 23.99
CA LYS A 661 -6.55 0.52 24.57
C LYS A 661 -6.21 0.68 26.05
N GLU A 662 -5.97 -0.42 26.75
CA GLU A 662 -5.57 -0.47 28.15
C GLU A 662 -4.10 -0.06 28.38
N ASN A 663 -3.28 -0.01 27.33
CA ASN A 663 -1.85 0.27 27.41
C ASN A 663 -1.36 1.36 26.43
N PRO A 664 -1.92 2.60 26.43
CA PRO A 664 -1.28 3.73 25.77
C PRO A 664 0.11 3.98 26.35
N HIS A 665 1.11 4.13 25.49
CA HIS A 665 2.50 4.25 25.94
C HIS A 665 3.38 5.04 24.98
N GLY A 666 4.46 5.62 25.51
CA GLY A 666 5.46 6.39 24.76
C GLY A 666 6.85 6.24 25.39
N VAL A 667 7.86 6.85 24.77
CA VAL A 667 9.25 6.81 25.26
C VAL A 667 9.78 8.22 25.39
N LYS A 668 10.29 8.59 26.57
CA LYS A 668 10.95 9.88 26.83
C LYS A 668 12.18 10.05 25.94
N ALA A 669 12.58 11.30 25.69
CA ALA A 669 13.78 11.61 24.92
C ALA A 669 15.03 10.88 25.46
N VAL A 670 15.87 10.37 24.57
CA VAL A 670 17.23 9.94 24.90
C VAL A 670 18.13 11.16 24.79
N THR A 671 18.57 11.68 25.93
CA THR A 671 19.32 12.94 25.98
C THR A 671 20.83 12.75 25.88
N GLN A 672 21.32 11.54 26.19
CA GLN A 672 22.73 11.20 26.06
C GLN A 672 22.90 9.70 25.84
N GLY A 673 23.86 9.31 24.99
CA GLY A 673 24.21 7.92 24.75
C GLY A 673 23.31 7.22 23.71
N GLN A 674 23.32 5.89 23.74
CA GLN A 674 22.56 5.04 22.82
C GLN A 674 21.67 4.07 23.60
N ARG A 675 20.38 4.04 23.30
CA ARG A 675 19.41 3.10 23.88
C ARG A 675 19.12 1.98 22.89
N CYS A 676 19.38 0.74 23.26
CA CYS A 676 19.09 -0.44 22.44
C CYS A 676 18.06 -1.37 23.08
N ALA A 677 17.14 -1.88 22.28
CA ALA A 677 16.11 -2.82 22.70
C ALA A 677 15.70 -3.75 21.55
N VAL A 678 15.15 -4.91 21.89
CA VAL A 678 14.41 -5.77 20.97
C VAL A 678 12.92 -5.52 21.21
N ALA A 679 12.24 -4.94 20.22
CA ALA A 679 10.80 -4.76 20.21
C ALA A 679 10.13 -5.92 19.48
N LEU A 680 9.17 -6.56 20.14
CA LEU A 680 8.45 -7.73 19.67
C LEU A 680 6.95 -7.44 19.71
N TRP A 681 6.27 -7.71 18.61
CA TRP A 681 4.82 -7.65 18.52
C TRP A 681 4.28 -9.03 18.20
N PHE A 682 3.20 -9.41 18.88
CA PHE A 682 2.59 -10.72 18.79
C PHE A 682 1.11 -10.62 18.37
N THR A 683 0.64 -11.67 17.72
CA THR A 683 -0.76 -11.88 17.35
C THR A 683 -1.18 -13.29 17.75
N LEU A 684 -2.46 -13.46 18.07
CA LEU A 684 -3.10 -14.76 18.28
C LEU A 684 -3.58 -15.37 16.96
N ASP A 685 -3.59 -14.59 15.86
CA ASP A 685 -3.99 -15.04 14.54
C ASP A 685 -2.78 -15.49 13.71
N PRO A 686 -2.65 -16.79 13.38
CA PRO A 686 -1.53 -17.30 12.57
C PRO A 686 -1.46 -16.69 11.16
N LEU A 687 -2.55 -16.13 10.62
CA LEU A 687 -2.54 -15.47 9.31
C LEU A 687 -1.65 -14.22 9.27
N HIS A 688 -1.43 -13.60 10.43
CA HIS A 688 -0.66 -12.37 10.59
C HIS A 688 0.77 -12.63 11.12
N GLN A 689 1.23 -13.89 11.07
CA GLN A 689 2.58 -14.27 11.47
C GLN A 689 3.65 -13.73 10.50
N GLU A 690 4.74 -13.18 11.04
CA GLU A 690 5.94 -12.82 10.27
C GLU A 690 6.54 -14.08 9.63
N LYS A 691 6.71 -14.06 8.30
CA LYS A 691 7.14 -15.24 7.52
C LYS A 691 8.65 -15.50 7.58
N VAL A 692 9.27 -15.42 8.76
CA VAL A 692 10.71 -15.67 8.95
C VAL A 692 11.02 -17.18 9.07
N GLY A 693 10.10 -17.98 9.61
CA GLY A 693 10.32 -19.40 9.90
C GLY A 693 10.44 -20.32 8.68
N SER A 694 9.86 -19.96 7.53
CA SER A 694 9.88 -20.81 6.33
C SER A 694 11.25 -20.86 5.65
N TYR A 695 12.07 -19.80 5.76
CA TYR A 695 13.35 -19.72 5.05
C TYR A 695 14.47 -20.51 5.73
N ILE A 696 14.41 -20.69 7.05
CA ILE A 696 15.44 -21.43 7.81
C ILE A 696 15.30 -22.96 7.61
N CYS A 697 14.09 -23.45 7.31
CA CYS A 697 13.85 -24.88 7.03
C CYS A 697 13.96 -25.24 5.54
N SER A 698 13.93 -24.28 4.61
CA SER A 698 13.92 -24.56 3.16
C SER A 698 15.29 -24.45 2.47
N SER A 699 16.36 -24.08 3.18
CA SER A 699 17.72 -24.17 2.62
C SER A 699 18.19 -25.63 2.56
N ASN A 700 17.85 -26.32 1.48
CA ASN A 700 18.47 -27.59 1.09
C ASN A 700 19.94 -27.35 0.71
N HIS A 701 20.80 -27.15 1.71
CA HIS A 701 22.25 -27.20 1.54
C HIS A 701 22.75 -28.57 2.03
N PRO A 702 23.51 -29.36 1.24
CA PRO A 702 23.86 -30.75 1.59
C PRO A 702 24.80 -30.95 2.79
N SER A 703 25.11 -29.91 3.56
CA SER A 703 26.20 -29.93 4.55
C SER A 703 25.73 -30.03 6.01
N ILE A 704 24.42 -30.12 6.29
CA ILE A 704 23.88 -30.08 7.68
C ILE A 704 23.16 -31.38 8.05
N HIS A 705 23.66 -32.54 7.61
CA HIS A 705 22.96 -33.81 7.78
C HIS A 705 23.21 -34.62 9.08
N PRO A 706 23.75 -34.06 10.20
CA PRO A 706 23.57 -34.77 11.47
C PRO A 706 23.21 -33.90 12.70
N PHE A 707 22.50 -32.77 12.57
CA PHE A 707 22.15 -31.96 13.75
C PHE A 707 20.67 -31.58 13.95
N ILE A 708 19.74 -32.10 13.14
CA ILE A 708 18.31 -31.86 13.33
C ILE A 708 17.53 -33.18 13.22
N HIS A 709 17.49 -33.92 14.32
CA HIS A 709 16.37 -34.78 14.78
C HIS A 709 16.73 -35.21 16.21
N PRO A 710 15.96 -34.81 17.23
CA PRO A 710 14.58 -35.27 17.35
C PRO A 710 13.61 -34.13 17.67
N PHE A 711 12.95 -33.61 16.66
CA PHE A 711 11.66 -32.96 16.83
C PHE A 711 10.72 -33.58 15.80
N ILE A 712 9.48 -33.82 16.21
CA ILE A 712 8.43 -34.58 15.52
C ILE A 712 8.47 -36.09 15.79
N HIS A 713 7.73 -36.51 16.82
CA HIS A 713 7.11 -37.84 16.85
C HIS A 713 5.85 -37.82 15.96
N PRO A 714 5.70 -38.74 15.01
CA PRO A 714 4.41 -39.05 14.40
C PRO A 714 3.89 -40.39 14.95
N HIS A 715 2.72 -40.38 15.58
CA HIS A 715 1.92 -41.60 15.74
C HIS A 715 0.89 -41.65 14.60
N ALA A 716 0.81 -42.85 14.02
CA ALA A 716 -0.27 -43.39 13.19
C ALA A 716 -0.09 -43.37 11.65
N LEU A 717 0.45 -44.52 11.22
CA LEU A 717 -0.03 -45.41 10.15
C LEU A 717 0.65 -45.34 8.76
N TYR A 718 1.40 -46.42 8.55
CA TYR A 718 2.19 -46.85 7.41
C TYR A 718 1.35 -47.31 6.21
N ASP A 719 1.87 -46.98 5.02
CA ASP A 719 2.01 -47.76 3.79
C ASP A 719 0.82 -48.46 3.11
N SER A 720 0.59 -48.07 1.86
CA SER A 720 0.69 -49.03 0.75
C SER A 720 1.13 -48.39 -0.59
N ALA A 721 2.33 -48.77 -1.03
CA ALA A 721 2.86 -48.97 -2.40
C ALA A 721 2.84 -47.84 -3.47
N PRO A 722 3.92 -47.69 -4.27
CA PRO A 722 4.00 -46.73 -5.36
C PRO A 722 3.54 -47.33 -6.69
N PRO A 723 3.14 -46.49 -7.68
CA PRO A 723 3.35 -46.84 -9.07
C PRO A 723 4.31 -45.85 -9.74
N THR A 724 5.43 -46.42 -10.13
CA THR A 724 6.23 -46.05 -11.29
C THR A 724 5.36 -45.72 -12.52
N GLY A 725 5.68 -44.63 -13.23
CA GLY A 725 5.04 -44.32 -14.50
C GLY A 725 5.62 -43.11 -15.21
N CYS A 726 6.78 -43.27 -15.85
CA CYS A 726 7.25 -42.38 -16.91
C CYS A 726 6.29 -42.44 -18.10
N TYR A 727 5.70 -41.32 -18.51
CA TYR A 727 5.21 -41.12 -19.87
C TYR A 727 5.69 -39.78 -20.43
N ARG A 728 6.35 -39.89 -21.59
CA ARG A 728 6.86 -38.83 -22.46
C ARG A 728 5.71 -38.08 -23.13
N LEU A 729 5.77 -36.75 -23.18
CA LEU A 729 5.24 -35.91 -24.28
C LEU A 729 6.14 -34.65 -24.45
N LEU A 730 6.88 -34.66 -25.57
CA LEU A 730 7.33 -33.62 -26.54
C LEU A 730 7.38 -32.10 -26.19
N PRO A 731 8.20 -31.29 -26.90
CA PRO A 731 9.22 -30.46 -26.28
C PRO A 731 9.09 -28.95 -26.61
N TRP A 732 8.85 -28.11 -25.61
CA TRP A 732 9.20 -26.68 -25.63
C TRP A 732 9.76 -26.30 -24.25
N CYS A 733 10.96 -26.80 -23.96
CA CYS A 733 11.77 -26.39 -22.82
C CYS A 733 13.21 -26.22 -23.29
N CYS A 734 13.65 -24.99 -23.45
CA CYS A 734 15.06 -24.64 -23.37
C CYS A 734 15.27 -23.81 -22.10
N VAL A 735 15.26 -24.49 -20.95
CA VAL A 735 15.95 -24.02 -19.75
C VAL A 735 17.33 -24.68 -19.80
N LEU A 736 18.35 -23.91 -20.16
CA LEU A 736 19.73 -24.35 -20.08
C LEU A 736 20.18 -24.25 -18.62
N VAL A 737 20.07 -25.37 -17.91
CA VAL A 737 20.90 -25.66 -16.75
C VAL A 737 22.31 -25.87 -17.29
N MET A 738 23.25 -24.95 -17.01
CA MET A 738 24.67 -25.22 -17.16
C MET A 738 25.31 -25.31 -15.78
N ASP A 739 25.56 -26.55 -15.38
CA ASP A 739 26.58 -26.91 -14.40
C ASP A 739 27.98 -26.60 -14.95
N HIS A 740 28.79 -25.99 -14.09
CA HIS A 740 30.26 -25.95 -14.07
C HIS A 740 31.04 -26.13 -15.39
N LEU A 741 31.61 -25.02 -15.91
CA LEU A 741 32.92 -25.01 -16.57
C LEU A 741 33.49 -23.59 -16.71
N SER A 742 34.57 -23.34 -15.96
CA SER A 742 35.72 -22.47 -16.27
C SER A 742 35.49 -21.12 -16.96
N LEU A 743 35.49 -20.02 -16.19
CA LEU A 743 35.89 -18.70 -16.72
C LEU A 743 37.38 -18.46 -16.45
N TYR A 744 38.14 -18.48 -17.53
CA TYR A 744 39.48 -17.92 -17.63
C TYR A 744 39.44 -16.41 -17.35
N MET A 745 40.25 -15.98 -16.39
CA MET A 745 40.69 -14.59 -16.25
C MET A 745 41.45 -14.15 -17.51
N PHE A 746 40.98 -13.10 -18.18
CA PHE A 746 41.86 -12.26 -18.99
C PHE A 746 42.27 -11.04 -18.14
N CYS A 747 43.44 -11.15 -17.50
CA CYS A 747 44.17 -9.99 -17.01
C CYS A 747 44.88 -9.31 -18.18
N SER A 748 44.74 -7.99 -18.23
CA SER A 748 45.44 -7.08 -19.14
C SER A 748 46.97 -7.28 -19.03
N VAL A 749 47.61 -7.65 -20.13
CA VAL A 749 49.08 -7.64 -20.27
C VAL A 749 49.49 -6.22 -20.66
N GLY A 750 50.08 -5.50 -19.70
CA GLY A 750 50.91 -4.32 -19.96
C GLY A 750 52.37 -4.74 -20.09
N GLU A 751 53.05 -4.07 -21.01
CA GLU A 751 54.41 -4.28 -21.52
C GLU A 751 55.50 -4.20 -20.44
N ASP A 752 56.52 -5.06 -20.50
CA ASP A 752 57.90 -4.69 -20.87
C ASP A 752 58.84 -5.92 -20.96
N PRO A 753 59.88 -5.92 -21.84
CA PRO A 753 60.72 -7.07 -22.11
C PRO A 753 62.06 -7.04 -21.35
N GLY A 754 62.46 -8.19 -20.80
CA GLY A 754 63.78 -8.39 -20.18
C GLY A 754 63.95 -9.81 -19.65
#